data_AF-A0A4P2PYR3-F1
#
_entry.id   AF-A0A4P2PYR3-F1
#
_cell.length_a   1.000
_cell.length_b   1.000
_cell.length_c   1.000
_cell.angle_alpha   90.00
_cell.angle_beta   90.00
_cell.angle_gamma   90.00
#
_symmetry.space_group_name_H-M   'P 1'
#
loop_
_entity.id
_entity.type
_entity.pdbx_description
1 polymer ?
#
loop_
_entity_poly.entity_id
_entity_poly.type
_entity_poly.pdbx_seq_one_letter_code
_entity_poly.pdbx_strand_id
1 'polypeptide(L)'
;MSTGLDISATLHRTVQDALNSLPGAQRGALLIREGERLILRAAVGFEGALPYRLRIPADAGPASGLSLLGPANRARVAPADAWYRAHLPGATAPDRLPAGAAMVLAPVRMHGEPIGVLALEQPAEEAPAAERWARLLSLADSAAAVLERRALYDDKARSAHESRLLEEVLNAVAARASPHDLVEIVSYGIKSVQLEPQWTAVTLVLLEDAGRGAPAAAGDGRPREVRVYRVPRRAPTAYWNNLRDGALAAGRNLGVFVDHRLGGVDGPAGQSALVDEGVRRGVHGIAVAPMDPAGIEPALRRAAEAGIPVVTLDAPPIEGSSALAYIGTDNVAAGRLAGEMMARLLPGGGKVGTQAASFRAENGPARIRGFGAALAGTAVAPQPPSENRYDTALGVRLAVEALRQGELAGAFGACAENGPAWGEAARAAGRAGDLKIVAFDLVAETIAMLREGTIHAAVVQREYEMGYCAVQLLHDMATRGVEAALAGLPAPAQPGERRSPRILDTGVDLVTLERTPWSRALADHLALDTGRKAASRRRGLAGARRPVELLVIAVDVEEEGFVEESTAVDAESLVGRVLSSGRPAIVDTHAPASELQGMSDVVEARGRGTRTRAVVPLHGREAALGVLVLDSERRDACSPEDLTFIERVADIMAVALENVQLLQRITQRTLELEQANRQQESLLSTIHELSTPVVPIARNILVMPIVGAMDTQRSGRFIESLLQEITERRASVVLIDVTGMAAVDAAAASHLLAAARAARLLGAEVVLAGITPAAARLLVEQGMDLGGLVTHSTLELGFVHALSRTGGKVIYSRNSGRPPA
;
A
#
# COMPACT_ATOMS: atom_id res chain seq x y z
N MET A 1 10.90 28.03 -34.58
CA MET A 1 9.93 26.99 -34.20
C MET A 1 9.74 27.10 -32.70
N SER A 2 8.63 27.71 -32.26
CA SER A 2 8.36 27.99 -30.85
C SER A 2 8.04 26.69 -30.12
N THR A 3 8.92 26.29 -29.21
CA THR A 3 8.74 25.16 -28.30
C THR A 3 7.49 25.35 -27.44
N GLY A 4 6.56 24.41 -27.50
CA GLY A 4 5.40 24.32 -26.59
C GLY A 4 5.89 24.02 -25.19
N LEU A 5 6.16 25.07 -24.42
CA LEU A 5 6.77 24.96 -23.09
C LEU A 5 5.88 25.49 -21.98
N ASP A 6 4.81 26.17 -22.34
CA ASP A 6 4.01 26.90 -21.38
C ASP A 6 2.67 27.21 -22.05
N ILE A 7 1.65 26.38 -21.78
CA ILE A 7 0.28 26.64 -22.25
C ILE A 7 -0.16 28.02 -21.79
N SER A 8 0.20 28.42 -20.57
CA SER A 8 -0.06 29.77 -20.07
C SER A 8 0.63 30.81 -20.95
N ALA A 9 1.92 30.64 -21.31
CA ALA A 9 2.61 31.54 -22.22
C ALA A 9 2.10 31.46 -23.66
N THR A 10 1.61 30.31 -24.14
CA THR A 10 1.02 30.17 -25.48
C THR A 10 -0.33 30.89 -25.53
N LEU A 11 -1.17 30.72 -24.51
CA LEU A 11 -2.44 31.44 -24.37
C LEU A 11 -2.17 32.93 -24.15
N HIS A 12 -1.20 33.30 -23.33
CA HIS A 12 -0.77 34.67 -23.10
C HIS A 12 -0.19 35.31 -24.37
N ARG A 13 0.62 34.58 -25.13
CA ARG A 13 1.10 35.01 -26.45
C ARG A 13 -0.03 35.11 -27.45
N THR A 14 -1.02 34.22 -27.39
CA THR A 14 -2.22 34.31 -28.24
C THR A 14 -2.98 35.60 -27.94
N VAL A 15 -3.13 35.95 -26.65
CA VAL A 15 -3.71 37.23 -26.23
C VAL A 15 -2.84 38.41 -26.68
N GLN A 16 -1.52 38.33 -26.54
CA GLN A 16 -0.57 39.36 -26.97
C GLN A 16 -0.61 39.58 -28.49
N ASP A 17 -0.62 38.51 -29.28
CA ASP A 17 -0.70 38.54 -30.74
C ASP A 17 -2.06 39.09 -31.20
N ALA A 18 -3.11 38.80 -30.45
CA ALA A 18 -4.43 39.35 -30.68
C ALA A 18 -4.47 40.87 -30.39
N LEU A 19 -3.82 41.33 -29.32
CA LEU A 19 -3.63 42.76 -29.05
C LEU A 19 -2.82 43.44 -30.15
N ASN A 20 -1.70 42.85 -30.56
CA ASN A 20 -0.86 43.37 -31.64
C ASN A 20 -1.61 43.45 -32.99
N SER A 21 -2.70 42.69 -33.13
CA SER A 21 -3.57 42.71 -34.32
C SER A 21 -4.61 43.84 -34.30
N LEU A 22 -4.76 44.55 -33.17
CA LEU A 22 -5.67 45.67 -32.98
C LEU A 22 -4.90 46.96 -32.65
N PRO A 23 -4.87 47.97 -33.55
CA PRO A 23 -4.18 49.22 -33.30
C PRO A 23 -4.73 49.95 -32.06
N GLY A 24 -3.82 50.35 -31.15
CA GLY A 24 -4.17 51.09 -29.94
C GLY A 24 -4.77 50.22 -28.82
N ALA A 25 -4.86 48.91 -29.00
CA ALA A 25 -5.28 47.99 -27.95
C ALA A 25 -4.21 47.86 -26.88
N GLN A 26 -4.58 48.08 -25.62
CA GLN A 26 -3.64 48.03 -24.48
C GLN A 26 -3.84 46.82 -23.58
N ARG A 27 -5.04 46.23 -23.58
CA ARG A 27 -5.42 45.18 -22.62
C ARG A 27 -6.22 44.08 -23.26
N GLY A 28 -5.91 42.84 -22.89
CA GLY A 28 -6.55 41.65 -23.45
C GLY A 28 -6.66 40.51 -22.45
N ALA A 29 -7.72 39.72 -22.55
CA ALA A 29 -8.01 38.61 -21.67
C ALA A 29 -8.61 37.42 -22.44
N LEU A 30 -8.25 36.21 -22.03
CA LEU A 30 -8.86 34.96 -22.47
C LEU A 30 -9.64 34.34 -21.31
N LEU A 31 -10.95 34.19 -21.50
CA LEU A 31 -11.87 33.65 -20.50
C LEU A 31 -12.49 32.35 -21.02
N ILE A 32 -12.43 31.27 -20.23
CA ILE A 32 -12.96 29.95 -20.59
C ILE A 32 -14.06 29.55 -19.61
N ARG A 33 -15.14 28.97 -20.12
CA ARG A 33 -16.28 28.48 -19.34
C ARG A 33 -15.88 27.23 -18.56
N GLU A 34 -16.20 27.21 -17.28
CA GLU A 34 -16.08 26.07 -16.36
C GLU A 34 -17.36 26.01 -15.52
N GLY A 35 -18.29 25.13 -15.90
CA GLY A 35 -19.65 25.10 -15.36
C GLY A 35 -20.41 26.41 -15.58
N GLU A 36 -21.00 26.95 -14.51
CA GLU A 36 -21.71 28.25 -14.48
C GLU A 36 -20.78 29.46 -14.36
N ARG A 37 -19.47 29.28 -14.55
CA ARG A 37 -18.47 30.34 -14.36
C ARG A 37 -17.54 30.47 -15.55
N LEU A 38 -16.97 31.65 -15.68
CA LEU A 38 -15.86 31.99 -16.55
C LEU A 38 -14.59 32.10 -15.73
N ILE A 39 -13.51 31.52 -16.23
CA ILE A 39 -12.20 31.56 -15.61
C ILE A 39 -11.20 32.21 -16.54
N LEU A 40 -10.49 33.19 -16.01
CA LEU A 40 -9.37 33.84 -16.67
C LEU A 40 -8.23 32.84 -16.89
N ARG A 41 -7.88 32.56 -18.14
CA ARG A 41 -6.78 31.65 -18.52
C ARG A 41 -5.53 32.39 -18.97
N ALA A 42 -5.67 33.61 -19.47
CA ALA A 42 -4.54 34.49 -19.79
C ALA A 42 -5.01 35.96 -19.78
N ALA A 43 -4.12 36.87 -19.41
CA ALA A 43 -4.36 38.30 -19.43
C ALA A 43 -3.07 39.05 -19.78
N VAL A 44 -3.17 40.13 -20.54
CA VAL A 44 -2.07 41.00 -20.95
C VAL A 44 -2.49 42.46 -20.71
N GLY A 45 -1.59 43.28 -20.17
CA GLY A 45 -1.86 44.71 -19.87
C GLY A 45 -2.63 44.96 -18.56
N PHE A 46 -2.63 43.97 -17.66
CA PHE A 46 -3.38 43.95 -16.40
C PHE A 46 -2.49 43.85 -15.14
N GLU A 47 -1.23 44.28 -15.24
CA GLU A 47 -0.22 44.15 -14.18
C GLU A 47 -0.72 44.68 -12.83
N GLY A 48 -0.74 43.80 -11.82
CA GLY A 48 -1.19 44.11 -10.45
C GLY A 48 -2.71 44.32 -10.28
N ALA A 49 -3.50 44.29 -11.36
CA ALA A 49 -4.94 44.59 -11.32
C ALA A 49 -5.83 43.34 -11.22
N LEU A 50 -5.34 42.17 -11.66
CA LEU A 50 -6.15 40.94 -11.77
C LEU A 50 -5.55 39.76 -10.99
N PRO A 51 -6.35 39.04 -10.17
CA PRO A 51 -5.94 37.76 -9.61
C PRO A 51 -5.95 36.64 -10.68
N TYR A 52 -5.00 35.71 -10.59
CA TYR A 52 -4.80 34.57 -11.52
C TYR A 52 -6.00 33.61 -11.66
N ARG A 53 -7.02 33.73 -10.79
CA ARG A 53 -8.25 32.92 -10.83
C ARG A 53 -9.50 33.76 -10.61
N LEU A 54 -9.61 34.87 -11.33
CA LEU A 54 -10.86 35.61 -11.38
C LEU A 54 -11.97 34.69 -11.93
N ARG A 55 -12.97 34.42 -11.07
CA ARG A 55 -14.14 33.60 -11.38
C ARG A 55 -15.34 34.53 -11.57
N ILE A 56 -15.90 34.55 -12.76
CA ILE A 56 -17.00 35.45 -13.14
C ILE A 56 -18.25 34.59 -13.41
N PRO A 57 -19.46 35.00 -13.01
CA PRO A 57 -20.67 34.30 -13.41
C PRO A 57 -20.79 34.23 -14.94
N ALA A 58 -21.02 33.03 -15.49
CA ALA A 58 -21.16 32.84 -16.95
C ALA A 58 -22.44 33.49 -17.50
N ASP A 59 -23.38 33.83 -16.62
CA ASP A 59 -24.71 34.40 -16.87
C ASP A 59 -24.81 35.87 -16.43
N ALA A 60 -23.69 36.61 -16.37
CA ALA A 60 -23.65 38.06 -16.05
C ALA A 60 -24.40 38.97 -17.07
N GLY A 61 -25.41 38.43 -17.77
CA GLY A 61 -26.30 39.11 -18.69
C GLY A 61 -25.62 39.47 -20.01
N PRO A 62 -26.07 40.57 -20.66
CA PRO A 62 -25.52 41.07 -21.93
C PRO A 62 -24.00 41.27 -21.92
N ALA A 63 -23.41 41.40 -20.74
CA ALA A 63 -22.00 41.63 -20.59
C ALA A 63 -21.17 40.34 -20.70
N SER A 64 -21.68 39.14 -20.35
CA SER A 64 -20.85 37.96 -19.99
C SER A 64 -19.95 37.38 -21.11
N GLY A 65 -19.95 38.00 -22.29
CA GLY A 65 -19.40 37.42 -23.51
C GLY A 65 -20.26 36.23 -23.95
N LEU A 66 -20.27 35.17 -23.16
CA LEU A 66 -20.91 33.86 -23.35
C LEU A 66 -22.45 33.81 -23.24
N SER A 67 -23.09 34.63 -22.41
CA SER A 67 -24.56 34.69 -22.28
C SER A 67 -25.23 35.31 -23.52
N LEU A 68 -24.49 36.12 -24.29
CA LEU A 68 -24.96 36.66 -25.56
C LEU A 68 -24.47 35.87 -26.77
N LEU A 69 -23.70 34.82 -26.53
CA LEU A 69 -23.20 33.95 -27.58
C LEU A 69 -24.23 32.84 -27.86
N GLY A 70 -25.34 33.18 -28.52
CA GLY A 70 -26.36 32.24 -28.97
C GLY A 70 -25.97 31.41 -30.21
N PRO A 71 -26.83 30.46 -30.66
CA PRO A 71 -26.50 29.47 -31.70
C PRO A 71 -26.03 30.03 -33.06
N ALA A 72 -26.18 31.33 -33.34
CA ALA A 72 -25.72 32.01 -34.56
C ALA A 72 -24.38 32.80 -34.41
N ASN A 73 -23.76 32.77 -33.23
CA ASN A 73 -22.49 33.37 -32.79
C ASN A 73 -21.59 34.08 -33.82
N ARG A 74 -21.64 35.41 -33.82
CA ARG A 74 -20.68 36.28 -34.54
C ARG A 74 -19.82 37.06 -33.54
N ALA A 75 -18.56 37.28 -33.91
CA ALA A 75 -17.67 38.20 -33.21
C ALA A 75 -18.31 39.60 -33.11
N ARG A 76 -18.10 40.32 -32.01
CA ARG A 76 -18.81 41.57 -31.73
C ARG A 76 -17.99 42.58 -30.93
N VAL A 77 -18.52 43.79 -30.83
CA VAL A 77 -17.97 44.88 -30.02
C VAL A 77 -18.96 45.22 -28.90
N ALA A 78 -18.47 45.53 -27.70
CA ALA A 78 -19.27 45.95 -26.54
C ALA A 78 -18.61 47.16 -25.84
N PRO A 79 -19.33 48.02 -25.11
CA PRO A 79 -18.70 49.12 -24.36
C PRO A 79 -17.73 48.61 -23.29
N ALA A 80 -16.53 49.20 -23.20
CA ALA A 80 -15.48 48.74 -22.30
C ALA A 80 -15.85 48.87 -20.81
N ASP A 81 -16.46 49.99 -20.44
CA ASP A 81 -16.92 50.29 -19.08
C ASP A 81 -17.98 49.30 -18.57
N ALA A 82 -18.90 48.88 -19.45
CA ALA A 82 -19.94 47.90 -19.15
C ALA A 82 -19.33 46.50 -18.97
N TRP A 83 -18.36 46.14 -19.82
CA TRP A 83 -17.64 44.87 -19.71
C TRP A 83 -16.86 44.81 -18.39
N TYR A 84 -16.06 45.82 -18.08
CA TYR A 84 -15.26 45.89 -16.85
C TYR A 84 -16.12 45.86 -15.58
N ARG A 85 -17.22 46.62 -15.52
CA ARG A 85 -18.13 46.59 -14.35
C ARG A 85 -18.73 45.20 -14.09
N ALA A 86 -19.05 44.46 -15.14
CA ALA A 86 -19.67 43.15 -15.01
C ALA A 86 -18.66 42.01 -14.74
N HIS A 87 -17.43 42.12 -15.27
CA HIS A 87 -16.41 41.06 -15.23
C HIS A 87 -15.39 41.28 -14.13
N LEU A 88 -15.21 42.52 -13.70
CA LEU A 88 -14.16 42.96 -12.78
C LEU A 88 -14.70 43.86 -11.66
N PRO A 89 -15.72 43.40 -10.90
CA PRO A 89 -16.29 44.19 -9.81
C PRO A 89 -15.24 44.38 -8.70
N GLY A 90 -14.83 45.63 -8.47
CA GLY A 90 -13.87 45.99 -7.41
C GLY A 90 -12.42 46.18 -7.86
N ALA A 91 -12.08 45.89 -9.13
CA ALA A 91 -10.88 46.48 -9.70
C ALA A 91 -11.10 48.00 -9.72
N THR A 92 -10.24 48.78 -9.06
CA THR A 92 -10.21 50.23 -9.25
C THR A 92 -10.23 50.47 -10.75
N ALA A 93 -11.28 51.11 -11.27
CA ALA A 93 -11.40 51.39 -12.69
C ALA A 93 -10.04 51.94 -13.16
N PRO A 94 -9.32 51.25 -14.05
CA PRO A 94 -7.98 51.67 -14.41
C PRO A 94 -8.06 53.12 -14.89
N ASP A 95 -7.16 53.96 -14.39
CA ASP A 95 -7.16 55.40 -14.62
C ASP A 95 -7.58 55.75 -16.07
N ARG A 96 -8.72 56.44 -16.20
CA ARG A 96 -9.36 56.94 -17.45
C ARG A 96 -9.29 55.98 -18.64
N LEU A 97 -10.30 55.11 -18.78
CA LEU A 97 -10.66 54.56 -20.10
C LEU A 97 -10.92 55.72 -21.09
N PRO A 98 -10.37 55.71 -22.32
CA PRO A 98 -10.70 56.69 -23.34
C PRO A 98 -12.22 56.78 -23.56
N ALA A 99 -12.74 57.98 -23.77
CA ALA A 99 -14.15 58.16 -24.11
C ALA A 99 -14.43 57.43 -25.45
N GLY A 100 -15.35 56.45 -25.44
CA GLY A 100 -15.64 55.61 -26.60
C GLY A 100 -14.80 54.32 -26.70
N ALA A 101 -14.07 53.93 -25.64
CA ALA A 101 -13.38 52.65 -25.61
C ALA A 101 -14.36 51.46 -25.66
N ALA A 102 -13.98 50.41 -26.37
CA ALA A 102 -14.81 49.23 -26.59
C ALA A 102 -14.03 47.93 -26.41
N MET A 103 -14.74 46.85 -26.11
CA MET A 103 -14.26 45.48 -26.07
C MET A 103 -14.61 44.74 -27.34
N VAL A 104 -13.57 44.25 -28.01
CA VAL A 104 -13.64 43.32 -29.12
C VAL A 104 -13.73 41.90 -28.55
N LEU A 105 -14.83 41.20 -28.82
CA LEU A 105 -15.12 39.88 -28.28
C LEU A 105 -15.12 38.84 -29.42
N ALA A 106 -14.14 37.95 -29.41
CA ALA A 106 -14.05 36.81 -30.33
C ALA A 106 -14.37 35.50 -29.58
N PRO A 107 -15.34 34.69 -30.06
CA PRO A 107 -15.69 33.43 -29.41
C PRO A 107 -14.56 32.40 -29.57
N VAL A 108 -14.23 31.72 -28.49
CA VAL A 108 -13.33 30.55 -28.49
C VAL A 108 -14.22 29.32 -28.62
N ARG A 109 -14.06 28.55 -29.69
CA ARG A 109 -14.96 27.44 -30.02
C ARG A 109 -14.25 26.09 -30.02
N MET A 110 -14.89 25.09 -29.42
CA MET A 110 -14.45 23.70 -29.49
C MET A 110 -15.60 22.87 -30.05
N HIS A 111 -15.34 22.13 -31.13
CA HIS A 111 -16.36 21.38 -31.88
C HIS A 111 -17.61 22.19 -32.27
N GLY A 112 -17.44 23.50 -32.54
CA GLY A 112 -18.53 24.40 -32.90
C GLY A 112 -19.23 25.08 -31.72
N GLU A 113 -19.04 24.60 -30.50
CA GLU A 113 -19.62 25.17 -29.28
C GLU A 113 -18.72 26.25 -28.67
N PRO A 114 -19.26 27.41 -28.24
CA PRO A 114 -18.49 28.45 -27.56
C PRO A 114 -18.11 28.00 -26.16
N ILE A 115 -16.83 27.69 -25.97
CA ILE A 115 -16.25 27.33 -24.67
C ILE A 115 -15.64 28.52 -23.94
N GLY A 116 -15.57 29.69 -24.60
CA GLY A 116 -14.87 30.85 -24.04
C GLY A 116 -14.97 32.09 -24.92
N VAL A 117 -14.29 33.14 -24.49
CA VAL A 117 -14.18 34.41 -25.21
C VAL A 117 -12.77 34.98 -25.06
N LEU A 118 -12.23 35.45 -26.18
CA LEU A 118 -11.05 36.30 -26.26
C LEU A 118 -11.56 37.76 -26.30
N ALA A 119 -11.24 38.53 -25.26
CA ALA A 119 -11.70 39.90 -25.06
C ALA A 119 -10.53 40.88 -25.16
N LEU A 120 -10.60 41.88 -26.03
CA LEU A 120 -9.51 42.82 -26.33
C LEU A 120 -10.02 44.26 -26.31
N GLU A 121 -9.36 45.12 -25.53
CA GLU A 121 -9.73 46.52 -25.38
C GLU A 121 -9.25 47.30 -26.59
N GLN A 122 -10.10 48.13 -27.18
CA GLN A 122 -9.73 49.05 -28.25
C GLN A 122 -10.20 50.48 -27.90
N PRO A 123 -9.47 51.51 -28.36
CA PRO A 123 -9.72 52.90 -27.97
C PRO A 123 -10.95 53.55 -28.63
N ALA A 124 -11.60 52.89 -29.59
CA ALA A 124 -12.76 53.41 -30.34
C ALA A 124 -13.87 52.36 -30.49
N GLU A 125 -15.12 52.79 -30.66
CA GLU A 125 -16.30 51.90 -30.82
C GLU A 125 -16.38 51.20 -32.18
N GLU A 126 -15.55 51.57 -33.15
CA GLU A 126 -15.62 51.03 -34.51
C GLU A 126 -15.25 49.54 -34.56
N ALA A 127 -16.03 48.76 -35.31
CA ALA A 127 -15.73 47.35 -35.51
C ALA A 127 -14.40 47.16 -36.26
N PRO A 128 -13.58 46.17 -35.87
CA PRO A 128 -12.39 45.79 -36.63
C PRO A 128 -12.72 45.50 -38.10
N ALA A 129 -11.79 45.84 -39.00
CA ALA A 129 -11.88 45.46 -40.41
C ALA A 129 -11.98 43.94 -40.57
N ALA A 130 -12.61 43.46 -41.66
CA ALA A 130 -12.87 42.05 -41.91
C ALA A 130 -11.62 41.15 -41.80
N GLU A 131 -10.47 41.63 -42.29
CA GLU A 131 -9.18 40.94 -42.22
C GLU A 131 -8.70 40.76 -40.78
N ARG A 132 -8.88 41.79 -39.93
CA ARG A 132 -8.52 41.74 -38.51
C ARG A 132 -9.45 40.79 -37.77
N TRP A 133 -10.75 40.81 -38.11
CA TRP A 133 -11.69 39.84 -37.54
C TRP A 133 -11.32 38.40 -37.86
N ALA A 134 -10.97 38.10 -39.11
CA ALA A 134 -10.52 36.77 -39.51
C ALA A 134 -9.28 36.33 -38.72
N ARG A 135 -8.33 37.25 -38.48
CA ARG A 135 -7.13 36.99 -37.69
C ARG A 135 -7.45 36.72 -36.21
N LEU A 136 -8.35 37.50 -35.61
CA LEU A 136 -8.78 37.31 -34.21
C LEU A 136 -9.52 35.98 -34.02
N LEU A 137 -10.37 35.59 -34.96
CA LEU A 137 -11.04 34.29 -34.95
C LEU A 137 -10.04 33.14 -35.10
N SER A 138 -9.05 33.26 -35.98
CA SER A 138 -7.98 32.27 -36.12
C SER A 138 -7.13 32.12 -34.85
N LEU A 139 -6.87 33.22 -34.13
CA LEU A 139 -6.19 33.18 -32.83
C LEU A 139 -7.09 32.55 -31.75
N ALA A 140 -8.40 32.82 -31.76
CA ALA A 140 -9.36 32.18 -30.86
C ALA A 140 -9.49 30.67 -31.12
N ASP A 141 -9.49 30.23 -32.37
CA ASP A 141 -9.46 28.82 -32.76
C ASP A 141 -8.13 28.15 -32.35
N SER A 142 -7.02 28.88 -32.48
CA SER A 142 -5.71 28.41 -32.00
C SER A 142 -5.69 28.23 -30.48
N ALA A 143 -6.29 29.16 -29.73
CA ALA A 143 -6.48 29.01 -28.29
C ALA A 143 -7.35 27.79 -27.95
N ALA A 144 -8.43 27.55 -28.70
CA ALA A 144 -9.30 26.39 -28.51
C ALA A 144 -8.55 25.07 -28.74
N ALA A 145 -7.76 24.97 -29.82
CA ALA A 145 -6.96 23.78 -30.13
C ALA A 145 -5.90 23.49 -29.05
N VAL A 146 -5.31 24.52 -28.46
CA VAL A 146 -4.39 24.39 -27.32
C VAL A 146 -5.12 23.86 -26.08
N LEU A 147 -6.34 24.34 -25.82
CA LEU A 147 -7.16 23.88 -24.69
C LEU A 147 -7.70 22.45 -24.89
N GLU A 148 -8.10 22.08 -26.10
CA GLU A 148 -8.57 20.73 -26.46
C GLU A 148 -7.47 19.69 -26.27
N ARG A 149 -6.27 20.01 -26.76
CA ARG A 149 -5.09 19.17 -26.60
C ARG A 149 -4.82 18.90 -25.12
N ARG A 150 -4.90 19.94 -24.27
CA ARG A 150 -4.73 19.82 -22.81
C ARG A 150 -5.77 18.89 -22.17
N ALA A 151 -7.06 19.07 -22.48
CA ALA A 151 -8.13 18.25 -21.94
C ALA A 151 -7.93 16.76 -22.27
N LEU A 152 -7.57 16.46 -23.53
CA LEU A 152 -7.28 15.09 -23.97
C LEU A 152 -6.10 14.46 -23.22
N TYR A 153 -5.06 15.25 -22.92
CA TYR A 153 -3.92 14.79 -22.12
C TYR A 153 -4.31 14.50 -20.67
N ASP A 154 -5.09 15.37 -20.05
CA ASP A 154 -5.53 15.21 -18.66
C ASP A 154 -6.44 13.98 -18.50
N ASP A 155 -7.35 13.72 -19.45
CA ASP A 155 -8.19 12.52 -19.47
C ASP A 155 -7.39 11.24 -19.66
N LYS A 156 -6.42 11.25 -20.60
CA LYS A 156 -5.57 10.08 -20.83
C LYS A 156 -4.72 9.75 -19.61
N ALA A 157 -4.19 10.77 -18.92
CA ALA A 157 -3.43 10.60 -17.69
C ALA A 157 -4.30 10.08 -16.54
N ARG A 158 -5.52 10.62 -16.38
CA ARG A 158 -6.50 10.17 -15.37
C ARG A 158 -6.86 8.70 -15.58
N SER A 159 -7.28 8.34 -16.80
CA SER A 159 -7.71 6.97 -17.13
C SER A 159 -6.58 5.93 -16.95
N ALA A 160 -5.34 6.28 -17.33
CA ALA A 160 -4.19 5.40 -17.11
C ALA A 160 -3.89 5.18 -15.62
N HIS A 161 -4.09 6.20 -14.80
CA HIS A 161 -3.85 6.13 -13.36
C HIS A 161 -5.00 5.41 -12.63
N GLU A 162 -6.26 5.66 -12.99
CA GLU A 162 -7.41 4.91 -12.49
C GLU A 162 -7.25 3.40 -12.74
N SER A 163 -6.88 3.03 -13.98
CA SER A 163 -6.59 1.64 -14.34
C SER A 163 -5.48 1.04 -13.49
N ARG A 164 -4.43 1.82 -13.17
CA ARG A 164 -3.31 1.39 -12.32
C ARG A 164 -3.76 1.10 -10.89
N LEU A 165 -4.59 1.97 -10.30
CA LEU A 165 -5.09 1.75 -8.94
C LEU A 165 -5.91 0.46 -8.88
N LEU A 166 -6.82 0.26 -9.83
CA LEU A 166 -7.61 -0.97 -9.89
C LEU A 166 -6.70 -2.21 -9.97
N GLU A 167 -5.64 -2.18 -10.79
CA GLU A 167 -4.65 -3.24 -10.84
C GLU A 167 -3.87 -3.42 -9.52
N GLU A 168 -3.51 -2.35 -8.83
CA GLU A 168 -2.79 -2.41 -7.55
C GLU A 168 -3.64 -3.04 -6.45
N VAL A 169 -4.91 -2.64 -6.36
CA VAL A 169 -5.86 -3.28 -5.45
C VAL A 169 -6.02 -4.75 -5.82
N LEU A 170 -6.21 -5.09 -7.10
CA LEU A 170 -6.31 -6.48 -7.57
C LEU A 170 -5.05 -7.31 -7.23
N ASN A 171 -3.85 -6.74 -7.34
CA ASN A 171 -2.62 -7.42 -6.97
C ASN A 171 -2.48 -7.59 -5.46
N ALA A 172 -2.87 -6.59 -4.68
CA ALA A 172 -2.93 -6.68 -3.22
C ALA A 172 -3.91 -7.78 -2.77
N VAL A 173 -5.06 -7.89 -3.46
CA VAL A 173 -6.01 -8.99 -3.29
C VAL A 173 -5.32 -10.34 -3.57
N ALA A 174 -4.63 -10.46 -4.69
CA ALA A 174 -3.94 -11.70 -5.07
C ALA A 174 -2.81 -12.07 -4.08
N ALA A 175 -2.14 -11.08 -3.51
CA ALA A 175 -1.06 -11.24 -2.53
C ALA A 175 -1.57 -11.51 -1.09
N ARG A 176 -2.89 -11.53 -0.87
CA ARG A 176 -3.51 -11.69 0.47
C ARG A 176 -3.06 -10.59 1.44
N ALA A 177 -2.99 -9.36 0.95
CA ALA A 177 -2.62 -8.19 1.73
C ALA A 177 -3.55 -8.02 2.94
N SER A 178 -3.01 -7.49 4.05
CA SER A 178 -3.80 -7.21 5.26
C SER A 178 -4.78 -6.04 5.02
N PRO A 179 -5.82 -5.87 5.86
CA PRO A 179 -6.69 -4.67 5.79
C PRO A 179 -5.91 -3.36 5.86
N HIS A 180 -4.82 -3.33 6.64
CA HIS A 180 -3.87 -2.23 6.72
C HIS A 180 -3.26 -1.94 5.34
N ASP A 181 -2.65 -2.93 4.72
CA ASP A 181 -1.99 -2.78 3.41
C ASP A 181 -3.00 -2.35 2.34
N LEU A 182 -4.23 -2.87 2.39
CA LEU A 182 -5.29 -2.53 1.45
C LEU A 182 -5.73 -1.07 1.57
N VAL A 183 -6.00 -0.58 2.79
CA VAL A 183 -6.38 0.83 2.96
C VAL A 183 -5.22 1.75 2.62
N GLU A 184 -3.98 1.33 2.89
CA GLU A 184 -2.78 2.09 2.54
C GLU A 184 -2.65 2.24 1.02
N ILE A 185 -2.72 1.13 0.28
CA ILE A 185 -2.67 1.11 -1.19
C ILE A 185 -3.78 1.97 -1.79
N VAL A 186 -5.01 1.83 -1.27
CA VAL A 186 -6.18 2.57 -1.77
C VAL A 186 -6.09 4.04 -1.44
N SER A 187 -5.69 4.39 -0.22
CA SER A 187 -5.49 5.78 0.20
C SER A 187 -4.48 6.47 -0.70
N TYR A 188 -3.32 5.86 -0.92
CA TYR A 188 -2.27 6.44 -1.77
C TYR A 188 -2.65 6.44 -3.24
N GLY A 189 -3.27 5.37 -3.70
CA GLY A 189 -3.86 5.28 -5.02
C GLY A 189 -4.81 6.42 -5.30
N ILE A 190 -5.89 6.51 -4.53
CA ILE A 190 -6.93 7.54 -4.68
C ILE A 190 -6.33 8.95 -4.57
N LYS A 191 -5.38 9.19 -3.68
CA LYS A 191 -4.69 10.49 -3.53
C LYS A 191 -3.79 10.82 -4.71
N SER A 192 -3.19 9.82 -5.35
CA SER A 192 -2.26 10.03 -6.47
C SER A 192 -2.92 10.16 -7.84
N VAL A 193 -4.17 9.71 -8.02
CA VAL A 193 -4.93 9.81 -9.30
C VAL A 193 -5.39 11.25 -9.59
N GLN A 194 -5.38 12.10 -8.57
CA GLN A 194 -6.14 13.34 -8.58
C GLN A 194 -5.46 14.39 -9.46
N LEU A 195 -6.19 14.91 -10.45
CA LEU A 195 -5.69 16.00 -11.29
C LEU A 195 -5.46 17.29 -10.47
N GLU A 196 -6.26 17.47 -9.42
CA GLU A 196 -6.05 18.42 -8.33
C GLU A 196 -6.15 17.65 -7.01
N PRO A 197 -5.22 17.80 -6.05
CA PRO A 197 -5.33 17.12 -4.76
C PRO A 197 -6.64 17.51 -4.06
N GLN A 198 -7.59 16.57 -4.10
CA GLN A 198 -8.98 16.69 -3.66
C GLN A 198 -9.22 15.93 -2.36
N TRP A 199 -8.72 14.71 -2.18
CA TRP A 199 -8.95 13.91 -0.96
C TRP A 199 -7.80 14.05 0.04
N THR A 200 -8.11 14.51 1.25
CA THR A 200 -7.15 14.71 2.34
C THR A 200 -7.11 13.55 3.32
N ALA A 201 -8.11 12.66 3.35
CA ALA A 201 -8.04 11.42 4.13
C ALA A 201 -8.84 10.31 3.47
N VAL A 202 -8.37 9.07 3.64
CA VAL A 202 -9.10 7.85 3.28
C VAL A 202 -9.05 6.92 4.50
N THR A 203 -10.21 6.51 4.97
CA THR A 203 -10.39 5.65 6.15
C THR A 203 -11.18 4.41 5.74
N LEU A 204 -10.69 3.24 6.12
CA LEU A 204 -11.40 1.98 5.96
C LEU A 204 -12.07 1.62 7.28
N VAL A 205 -13.37 1.35 7.25
CA VAL A 205 -14.15 0.94 8.42
C VAL A 205 -14.72 -0.44 8.14
N LEU A 206 -14.29 -1.46 8.88
CA LEU A 206 -14.78 -2.84 8.72
C LEU A 206 -15.67 -3.23 9.89
N LEU A 207 -16.75 -3.96 9.62
CA LEU A 207 -17.55 -4.58 10.68
C LEU A 207 -16.72 -5.66 11.37
N GLU A 208 -16.64 -5.61 12.70
CA GLU A 208 -16.14 -6.74 13.47
C GLU A 208 -17.28 -7.74 13.62
N ASP A 209 -17.16 -8.90 12.96
CA ASP A 209 -18.06 -10.02 13.20
C ASP A 209 -17.96 -10.42 14.69
N ALA A 210 -18.90 -9.94 15.50
CA ALA A 210 -19.08 -10.41 16.86
C ALA A 210 -19.39 -11.91 16.80
N GLY A 211 -18.35 -12.73 17.00
CA GLY A 211 -18.36 -14.16 16.70
C GLY A 211 -19.63 -14.86 17.21
N ARG A 212 -20.51 -15.22 16.28
CA ARG A 212 -21.52 -16.29 16.35
C ARG A 212 -22.27 -16.33 15.02
N GLY A 213 -22.22 -17.48 14.35
CA GLY A 213 -22.88 -17.72 13.07
C GLY A 213 -24.41 -17.68 13.13
N ALA A 214 -24.97 -16.49 13.30
CA ALA A 214 -26.37 -16.20 13.03
C ALA A 214 -26.45 -14.89 12.23
N PRO A 215 -27.22 -14.82 11.14
CA PRO A 215 -27.48 -13.57 10.45
C PRO A 215 -28.15 -12.62 11.45
N ALA A 216 -27.55 -11.46 11.69
CA ALA A 216 -28.17 -10.42 12.49
C ALA A 216 -29.50 -10.03 11.82
N ALA A 217 -30.62 -10.35 12.48
CA ALA A 217 -31.93 -9.87 12.05
C ALA A 217 -31.88 -8.34 12.02
N ALA A 218 -32.34 -7.74 10.92
CA ALA A 218 -32.44 -6.30 10.80
C ALA A 218 -33.32 -5.74 11.94
N GLY A 219 -32.74 -4.92 12.83
CA GLY A 219 -33.48 -4.14 13.83
C GLY A 219 -33.17 -4.40 15.32
N ASP A 220 -32.03 -4.99 15.70
CA ASP A 220 -31.76 -5.27 17.13
C ASP A 220 -31.31 -4.06 17.98
N GLY A 221 -31.05 -2.90 17.37
CA GLY A 221 -30.66 -1.66 18.05
C GLY A 221 -29.34 -1.75 18.84
N ARG A 222 -28.54 -2.81 18.66
CA ARG A 222 -27.22 -2.92 19.30
C ARG A 222 -26.18 -2.17 18.47
N PRO A 223 -25.26 -1.44 19.11
CA PRO A 223 -24.16 -0.79 18.40
C PRO A 223 -23.33 -1.86 17.69
N ARG A 224 -23.10 -1.69 16.38
CA ARG A 224 -22.18 -2.57 15.64
C ARG A 224 -20.76 -2.15 15.96
N GLU A 225 -19.95 -3.08 16.43
CA GLU A 225 -18.51 -2.85 16.58
C GLU A 225 -17.85 -2.82 15.19
N VAL A 226 -16.98 -1.84 15.00
CA VAL A 226 -16.17 -1.69 13.81
C VAL A 226 -14.71 -1.54 14.17
N ARG A 227 -13.87 -2.01 13.25
CA ARG A 227 -12.46 -1.70 13.22
C ARG A 227 -12.21 -0.59 12.23
N VAL A 228 -11.61 0.49 12.69
CA VAL A 228 -11.28 1.68 11.91
C VAL A 228 -9.79 1.65 11.62
N TYR A 229 -9.47 1.68 10.32
CA TYR A 229 -8.13 1.79 9.79
C TYR A 229 -7.99 3.16 9.12
N ARG A 230 -7.29 4.08 9.78
CA ARG A 230 -7.10 5.45 9.28
C ARG A 230 -5.65 5.63 8.85
N VAL A 231 -5.48 5.89 7.56
CA VAL A 231 -4.18 6.29 6.99
C VAL A 231 -3.96 7.78 7.26
N PRO A 232 -2.71 8.22 7.53
CA PRO A 232 -2.39 9.64 7.70
C PRO A 232 -2.96 10.54 6.60
N ARG A 233 -3.22 11.80 6.97
CA ARG A 233 -3.84 12.78 6.07
C ARG A 233 -2.95 13.07 4.87
N ARG A 234 -1.65 13.24 5.06
CA ARG A 234 -0.73 13.24 3.93
C ARG A 234 -0.24 11.83 3.65
N ALA A 235 -0.24 11.46 2.38
CA ALA A 235 0.46 10.25 1.97
C ALA A 235 1.98 10.49 2.13
N PRO A 236 2.80 9.48 2.52
CA PRO A 236 4.21 9.49 2.20
C PRO A 236 4.38 9.91 0.74
N THR A 237 5.35 10.79 0.52
CA THR A 237 5.59 11.38 -0.80
C THR A 237 5.64 10.28 -1.84
N ALA A 238 4.99 10.50 -3.00
CA ALA A 238 4.90 9.52 -4.09
C ALA A 238 6.27 8.90 -4.46
N TYR A 239 7.34 9.64 -4.19
CA TYR A 239 8.74 9.22 -4.17
C TYR A 239 8.99 7.86 -3.47
N TRP A 240 8.72 7.74 -2.17
CA TRP A 240 9.04 6.54 -1.39
C TRP A 240 8.16 5.34 -1.78
N ASN A 241 6.95 5.60 -2.27
CA ASN A 241 6.07 4.58 -2.83
C ASN A 241 6.64 3.98 -4.13
N ASN A 242 7.11 4.82 -5.04
CA ASN A 242 7.75 4.36 -6.28
C ASN A 242 8.98 3.48 -5.98
N LEU A 243 9.77 3.89 -4.98
CA LEU A 243 10.95 3.14 -4.53
C LEU A 243 10.57 1.78 -3.96
N ARG A 244 9.58 1.75 -3.04
CA ARG A 244 9.03 0.51 -2.49
C ARG A 244 8.56 -0.42 -3.61
N ASP A 245 7.81 0.09 -4.57
CA ASP A 245 7.28 -0.69 -5.69
C ASP A 245 8.40 -1.31 -6.52
N GLY A 246 9.46 -0.55 -6.79
CA GLY A 246 10.67 -1.04 -7.44
C GLY A 246 11.33 -2.19 -6.69
N ALA A 247 11.51 -2.02 -5.38
CA ALA A 247 12.11 -3.03 -4.51
C ALA A 247 11.26 -4.31 -4.45
N LEU A 248 9.94 -4.20 -4.23
CA LEU A 248 9.03 -5.34 -4.18
C LEU A 248 8.93 -6.04 -5.55
N ALA A 249 9.01 -5.29 -6.66
CA ALA A 249 9.04 -5.88 -8.00
C ALA A 249 10.30 -6.68 -8.26
N ALA A 250 11.48 -6.17 -7.89
CA ALA A 250 12.72 -6.94 -7.94
C ALA A 250 12.61 -8.20 -7.06
N GLY A 251 12.02 -8.07 -5.87
CA GLY A 251 11.73 -9.18 -4.97
C GLY A 251 10.96 -10.32 -5.64
N ARG A 252 9.87 -9.97 -6.33
CA ARG A 252 9.07 -10.94 -7.11
C ARG A 252 9.86 -11.54 -8.28
N ASN A 253 10.55 -10.72 -9.07
CA ASN A 253 11.27 -11.15 -10.27
C ASN A 253 12.44 -12.09 -9.95
N LEU A 254 13.10 -11.87 -8.82
CA LEU A 254 14.28 -12.62 -8.39
C LEU A 254 13.95 -13.75 -7.41
N GLY A 255 12.70 -13.85 -6.94
CA GLY A 255 12.29 -14.85 -5.97
C GLY A 255 12.86 -14.62 -4.56
N VAL A 256 13.11 -13.37 -4.17
CA VAL A 256 13.60 -12.98 -2.82
C VAL A 256 12.50 -12.32 -1.99
N PHE A 257 12.50 -12.55 -0.68
CA PHE A 257 11.61 -11.84 0.24
C PHE A 257 12.19 -10.46 0.52
N VAL A 258 11.38 -9.42 0.34
CA VAL A 258 11.79 -8.03 0.58
C VAL A 258 10.91 -7.51 1.71
N ASP A 259 11.53 -7.29 2.86
CA ASP A 259 10.93 -6.60 3.99
C ASP A 259 11.20 -5.09 3.82
N HIS A 260 10.18 -4.33 3.41
CA HIS A 260 10.29 -2.88 3.24
C HIS A 260 9.76 -2.17 4.48
N ARG A 261 10.58 -1.32 5.10
CA ARG A 261 10.28 -0.57 6.32
C ARG A 261 10.47 0.93 6.11
N LEU A 262 9.67 1.73 6.81
CA LEU A 262 9.82 3.17 6.89
C LEU A 262 10.51 3.51 8.23
N GLY A 263 11.57 4.29 8.16
CA GLY A 263 12.45 4.61 9.30
C GLY A 263 11.98 5.75 10.21
N GLY A 264 10.70 6.12 10.17
CA GLY A 264 10.16 7.35 10.77
C GLY A 264 9.93 7.34 12.26
N VAL A 265 9.55 6.19 12.81
CA VAL A 265 9.27 6.04 14.25
C VAL A 265 10.57 6.33 15.00
N ASP A 266 10.65 7.46 15.70
CA ASP A 266 11.84 7.99 16.41
C ASP A 266 12.98 8.59 15.56
N GLY A 267 12.72 8.96 14.29
CA GLY A 267 13.69 9.62 13.42
C GLY A 267 14.96 8.79 13.16
N PRO A 268 16.17 9.38 13.11
CA PRO A 268 17.41 8.62 12.85
C PRO A 268 17.69 7.45 13.80
N ALA A 269 17.15 7.51 15.03
CA ALA A 269 17.27 6.41 15.99
C ALA A 269 16.44 5.18 15.54
N GLY A 270 15.26 5.41 14.96
CA GLY A 270 14.41 4.38 14.37
C GLY A 270 15.10 3.61 13.25
N GLN A 271 15.79 4.32 12.35
CA GLN A 271 16.57 3.67 11.28
C GLN A 271 17.67 2.76 11.83
N SER A 272 18.37 3.20 12.88
CA SER A 272 19.40 2.39 13.53
C SER A 272 18.82 1.13 14.17
N ALA A 273 17.66 1.24 14.82
CA ALA A 273 16.97 0.10 15.44
C ALA A 273 16.51 -0.93 14.40
N LEU A 274 16.00 -0.48 13.24
CA LEU A 274 15.62 -1.37 12.13
C LEU A 274 16.82 -2.12 11.55
N VAL A 275 17.97 -1.44 11.41
CA VAL A 275 19.23 -2.10 11.00
C VAL A 275 19.61 -3.18 12.02
N ASP A 276 19.62 -2.84 13.32
CA ASP A 276 19.96 -3.79 14.39
C ASP A 276 18.98 -4.98 14.46
N GLU A 277 17.69 -4.76 14.19
CA GLU A 277 16.70 -5.83 14.04
C GLU A 277 17.06 -6.75 12.86
N GLY A 278 17.38 -6.18 11.70
CA GLY A 278 17.83 -6.93 10.53
C GLY A 278 19.06 -7.80 10.84
N VAL A 279 20.02 -7.26 11.59
CA VAL A 279 21.19 -8.01 12.08
C VAL A 279 20.77 -9.17 12.97
N ARG A 280 19.90 -8.95 13.96
CA ARG A 280 19.41 -10.03 14.85
C ARG A 280 18.65 -11.12 14.11
N ARG A 281 17.88 -10.75 13.08
CA ARG A 281 17.13 -11.68 12.22
C ARG A 281 18.03 -12.46 11.27
N GLY A 282 19.26 -11.98 11.02
CA GLY A 282 20.17 -12.58 10.06
C GLY A 282 19.70 -12.41 8.61
N VAL A 283 19.17 -11.21 8.27
CA VAL A 283 18.80 -10.91 6.88
C VAL A 283 20.04 -10.98 5.98
N HIS A 284 19.84 -11.27 4.69
CA HIS A 284 20.91 -11.53 3.73
C HIS A 284 21.49 -10.26 3.11
N GLY A 285 20.88 -9.10 3.37
CA GLY A 285 21.33 -7.81 2.89
C GLY A 285 20.43 -6.68 3.36
N ILE A 286 21.01 -5.49 3.49
CA ILE A 286 20.30 -4.28 3.95
C ILE A 286 20.51 -3.16 2.92
N ALA A 287 19.41 -2.57 2.46
CA ALA A 287 19.40 -1.33 1.70
C ALA A 287 18.79 -0.24 2.58
N VAL A 288 19.44 0.91 2.72
CA VAL A 288 18.92 1.99 3.59
C VAL A 288 19.05 3.37 2.94
N ALA A 289 18.02 4.21 3.07
CA ALA A 289 18.07 5.62 2.75
C ALA A 289 18.38 6.44 4.02
N PRO A 290 19.64 6.82 4.26
CA PRO A 290 20.04 7.43 5.52
C PRO A 290 19.48 8.84 5.69
N MET A 291 18.69 9.06 6.75
CA MET A 291 18.25 10.42 7.17
C MET A 291 19.41 11.22 7.78
N ASP A 292 20.22 10.54 8.60
CA ASP A 292 21.46 11.03 9.17
C ASP A 292 22.59 10.04 8.84
N PRO A 293 23.29 10.24 7.71
CA PRO A 293 24.36 9.34 7.26
C PRO A 293 25.46 9.14 8.31
N ALA A 294 25.76 10.16 9.11
CA ALA A 294 26.76 10.06 10.17
C ALA A 294 26.22 9.30 11.38
N GLY A 295 24.98 9.57 11.78
CA GLY A 295 24.32 8.94 12.93
C GLY A 295 24.06 7.45 12.74
N ILE A 296 23.75 7.00 11.52
CA ILE A 296 23.42 5.59 11.23
C ILE A 296 24.65 4.68 11.03
N GLU A 297 25.82 5.26 10.72
CA GLU A 297 27.05 4.50 10.41
C GLU A 297 27.43 3.45 11.47
N PRO A 298 27.31 3.70 12.80
CA PRO A 298 27.58 2.66 13.79
C PRO A 298 26.71 1.41 13.64
N ALA A 299 25.45 1.56 13.21
CA ALA A 299 24.55 0.43 12.94
C ALA A 299 24.95 -0.29 11.63
N LEU A 300 25.29 0.46 10.58
CA LEU A 300 25.78 -0.12 9.32
C LEU A 300 27.06 -0.93 9.53
N ARG A 301 27.96 -0.45 10.39
CA ARG A 301 29.18 -1.18 10.77
C ARG A 301 28.88 -2.51 11.46
N ARG A 302 27.92 -2.53 12.41
CA ARG A 302 27.50 -3.78 13.06
C ARG A 302 26.94 -4.78 12.06
N ALA A 303 26.16 -4.32 11.07
CA ALA A 303 25.68 -5.19 10.00
C ALA A 303 26.82 -5.75 9.14
N ALA A 304 27.79 -4.90 8.77
CA ALA A 304 28.98 -5.33 8.04
C ALA A 304 29.85 -6.33 8.83
N GLU A 305 30.04 -6.10 10.13
CA GLU A 305 30.77 -7.01 11.05
C GLU A 305 30.05 -8.36 11.21
N ALA A 306 28.71 -8.38 11.11
CA ALA A 306 27.91 -9.59 11.07
C ALA A 306 27.94 -10.31 9.71
N GLY A 307 28.68 -9.78 8.72
CA GLY A 307 28.77 -10.35 7.37
C GLY A 307 27.57 -10.03 6.47
N ILE A 308 26.72 -9.08 6.86
CA ILE A 308 25.54 -8.68 6.08
C ILE A 308 25.94 -7.54 5.15
N PRO A 309 25.81 -7.70 3.81
CA PRO A 309 26.13 -6.63 2.87
C PRO A 309 25.14 -5.47 3.03
N VAL A 310 25.69 -4.26 3.12
CA VAL A 310 24.92 -3.02 3.26
C VAL A 310 25.12 -2.14 2.03
N VAL A 311 24.04 -1.59 1.51
CA VAL A 311 24.06 -0.54 0.48
C VAL A 311 23.22 0.64 0.94
N THR A 312 23.58 1.83 0.47
CA THR A 312 22.75 3.03 0.64
C THR A 312 21.95 3.30 -0.62
N LEU A 313 20.78 3.88 -0.46
CA LEU A 313 19.91 4.29 -1.56
C LEU A 313 19.37 5.71 -1.34
N ASP A 314 19.01 6.41 -2.40
CA ASP A 314 18.56 7.82 -2.39
C ASP A 314 19.62 8.82 -1.87
N ALA A 315 19.96 8.75 -0.58
CA ALA A 315 20.96 9.57 0.07
C ALA A 315 22.33 8.85 0.11
N PRO A 316 23.42 9.51 -0.30
CA PRO A 316 24.75 8.92 -0.25
C PRO A 316 25.21 8.75 1.22
N PRO A 317 26.09 7.77 1.48
CA PRO A 317 26.67 7.57 2.80
C PRO A 317 27.76 8.62 3.08
N ILE A 318 28.24 8.67 4.32
CA ILE A 318 29.44 9.44 4.64
C ILE A 318 30.69 8.85 4.00
N GLU A 319 31.73 9.67 3.85
CA GLU A 319 33.06 9.21 3.46
C GLU A 319 33.59 8.16 4.45
N GLY A 320 34.13 7.06 3.94
CA GLY A 320 34.65 5.95 4.75
C GLY A 320 33.59 5.03 5.37
N SER A 321 32.33 5.14 4.94
CA SER A 321 31.21 4.31 5.41
C SER A 321 31.40 2.80 5.16
N SER A 322 30.70 2.00 5.96
CA SER A 322 30.58 0.54 5.82
C SER A 322 29.68 0.11 4.65
N ALA A 323 28.93 1.04 4.05
CA ALA A 323 28.12 0.76 2.86
C ALA A 323 29.00 0.45 1.64
N LEU A 324 28.68 -0.64 0.94
CA LEU A 324 29.46 -1.15 -0.20
C LEU A 324 29.18 -0.38 -1.50
N ALA A 325 27.97 0.16 -1.64
CA ALA A 325 27.53 0.91 -2.79
C ALA A 325 26.49 1.96 -2.42
N TYR A 326 26.38 2.98 -3.27
CA TYR A 326 25.32 3.97 -3.29
C TYR A 326 24.48 3.80 -4.56
N ILE A 327 23.17 3.58 -4.40
CA ILE A 327 22.20 3.44 -5.49
C ILE A 327 21.29 4.66 -5.46
N GLY A 328 21.46 5.58 -6.41
CA GLY A 328 20.69 6.80 -6.35
C GLY A 328 20.91 7.68 -7.55
N THR A 329 21.04 8.97 -7.30
CA THR A 329 21.16 10.00 -8.32
C THR A 329 22.51 10.68 -8.19
N ASP A 330 23.17 10.97 -9.31
CA ASP A 330 24.21 12.01 -9.31
C ASP A 330 23.56 13.37 -8.99
N ASN A 331 23.57 13.71 -7.71
CA ASN A 331 22.91 14.89 -7.18
C ASN A 331 23.52 16.21 -7.70
N VAL A 332 24.82 16.22 -8.04
CA VAL A 332 25.46 17.41 -8.64
C VAL A 332 25.02 17.55 -10.09
N ALA A 333 24.95 16.47 -10.86
CA ALA A 333 24.41 16.49 -12.22
C ALA A 333 22.92 16.90 -12.24
N ALA A 334 22.11 16.35 -11.33
CA ALA A 334 20.71 16.72 -11.19
C ALA A 334 20.53 18.22 -10.84
N GLY A 335 21.35 18.73 -9.92
CA GLY A 335 21.41 20.15 -9.60
C GLY A 335 21.78 21.02 -10.80
N ARG A 336 22.78 20.59 -11.59
CA ARG A 336 23.19 21.31 -12.82
C ARG A 336 22.03 21.41 -13.81
N LEU A 337 21.29 20.33 -14.04
CA LEU A 337 20.11 20.35 -14.90
C LEU A 337 19.05 21.35 -14.42
N ALA A 338 18.80 21.41 -13.10
CA ALA A 338 17.90 22.39 -12.52
C ALA A 338 18.39 23.84 -12.74
N GLY A 339 19.69 24.09 -12.58
CA GLY A 339 20.30 25.41 -12.78
C GLY A 339 20.24 25.86 -14.24
N GLU A 340 20.56 24.98 -15.18
CA GLU A 340 20.43 25.28 -16.61
C GLU A 340 18.96 25.55 -16.99
N MET A 341 18.01 24.80 -16.42
CA MET A 341 16.60 25.05 -16.66
C MET A 341 16.18 26.41 -16.09
N MET A 342 16.65 26.79 -14.90
CA MET A 342 16.41 28.12 -14.34
C MET A 342 16.97 29.24 -15.23
N ALA A 343 18.19 29.08 -15.75
CA ALA A 343 18.77 30.06 -16.68
C ALA A 343 17.94 30.21 -17.97
N ARG A 344 17.33 29.11 -18.46
CA ARG A 344 16.42 29.15 -19.62
C ARG A 344 15.09 29.85 -19.28
N LEU A 345 14.58 29.70 -18.06
CA LEU A 345 13.37 30.37 -17.59
C LEU A 345 13.59 31.86 -17.29
N LEU A 346 14.82 32.26 -16.94
CA LEU A 346 15.20 33.62 -16.60
C LEU A 346 16.34 34.15 -17.49
N PRO A 347 16.12 34.32 -18.81
CA PRO A 347 17.16 34.80 -19.73
C PRO A 347 17.64 36.22 -19.38
N GLY A 348 16.79 37.04 -18.74
CA GLY A 348 17.13 38.38 -18.23
C GLY A 348 17.82 38.39 -16.87
N GLY A 349 18.03 37.23 -16.25
CA GLY A 349 18.59 37.12 -14.90
C GLY A 349 17.58 37.37 -13.78
N GLY A 350 18.11 37.59 -12.57
CA GLY A 350 17.33 37.86 -11.37
C GLY A 350 17.75 37.02 -10.16
N LYS A 351 17.28 37.40 -8.97
CA LYS A 351 17.58 36.66 -7.74
C LYS A 351 16.72 35.41 -7.65
N VAL A 352 17.28 34.29 -7.20
CA VAL A 352 16.53 33.05 -7.02
C VAL A 352 16.69 32.46 -5.62
N GLY A 353 15.58 32.03 -5.01
CA GLY A 353 15.58 31.34 -3.73
C GLY A 353 15.94 29.86 -3.89
N THR A 354 16.60 29.27 -2.88
CA THR A 354 16.86 27.81 -2.86
C THR A 354 16.45 27.22 -1.50
N GLN A 355 15.95 25.99 -1.51
CA GLN A 355 15.54 25.28 -0.31
C GLN A 355 15.92 23.80 -0.41
N ALA A 356 16.28 23.17 0.72
CA ALA A 356 16.50 21.74 0.86
C ALA A 356 15.87 21.21 2.16
N ALA A 357 15.54 19.91 2.18
CA ALA A 357 15.08 19.20 3.38
C ALA A 357 16.09 19.23 4.53
N SER A 358 17.36 18.96 4.22
CA SER A 358 18.42 18.79 5.20
C SER A 358 19.75 19.22 4.61
N PHE A 359 20.59 19.86 5.43
CA PHE A 359 21.99 20.11 5.11
C PHE A 359 22.93 19.05 5.68
N ARG A 360 22.40 18.08 6.43
CA ARG A 360 23.18 16.95 6.97
C ARG A 360 23.30 15.79 5.97
N ALA A 361 22.24 15.55 5.20
CA ALA A 361 22.26 14.57 4.13
C ALA A 361 22.80 15.22 2.85
N GLU A 362 23.82 14.63 2.24
CA GLU A 362 24.60 15.28 1.18
C GLU A 362 23.85 15.41 -0.16
N ASN A 363 22.73 14.71 -0.36
CA ASN A 363 21.89 14.79 -1.55
C ASN A 363 21.38 16.21 -1.84
N GLY A 364 20.78 16.88 -0.84
CA GLY A 364 20.28 18.27 -0.97
C GLY A 364 21.39 19.30 -1.24
N PRO A 365 22.44 19.38 -0.41
CA PRO A 365 23.60 20.24 -0.63
C PRO A 365 24.27 20.02 -1.99
N ALA A 366 24.44 18.77 -2.44
CA ALA A 366 25.02 18.48 -3.74
C ALA A 366 24.16 19.02 -4.90
N ARG A 367 22.82 18.92 -4.81
CA ARG A 367 21.89 19.53 -5.79
C ARG A 367 22.02 21.05 -5.81
N ILE A 368 22.08 21.70 -4.64
CA ILE A 368 22.25 23.17 -4.56
C ILE A 368 23.60 23.61 -5.14
N ARG A 369 24.69 22.88 -4.87
CA ARG A 369 26.01 23.18 -5.46
C ARG A 369 26.00 23.01 -6.98
N GLY A 370 25.40 21.93 -7.49
CA GLY A 370 25.22 21.72 -8.93
C GLY A 370 24.41 22.83 -9.58
N PHE A 371 23.31 23.24 -8.94
CA PHE A 371 22.47 24.35 -9.37
C PHE A 371 23.26 25.66 -9.47
N GLY A 372 23.98 26.03 -8.41
CA GLY A 372 24.84 27.22 -8.41
C GLY A 372 25.94 27.17 -9.47
N ALA A 373 26.57 26.01 -9.68
CA ALA A 373 27.61 25.83 -10.68
C ALA A 373 27.10 26.04 -12.12
N ALA A 374 25.89 25.57 -12.44
CA ALA A 374 25.28 25.78 -13.76
C ALA A 374 24.87 27.24 -14.01
N LEU A 375 24.69 28.04 -12.95
CA LEU A 375 24.38 29.47 -13.05
C LEU A 375 25.63 30.36 -13.12
N ALA A 376 26.83 29.79 -12.92
CA ALA A 376 28.07 30.55 -13.00
C ALA A 376 28.24 31.18 -14.40
N GLY A 377 28.39 32.50 -14.44
CA GLY A 377 28.48 33.25 -15.70
C GLY A 377 27.13 33.67 -16.31
N THR A 378 26.01 33.35 -15.66
CA THR A 378 24.68 33.86 -16.03
C THR A 378 24.31 35.11 -15.20
N ALA A 379 23.23 35.80 -15.59
CA ALA A 379 22.67 36.92 -14.81
C ALA A 379 21.76 36.46 -13.64
N VAL A 380 21.62 35.15 -13.42
CA VAL A 380 20.80 34.59 -12.34
C VAL A 380 21.63 34.47 -11.06
N ALA A 381 21.14 35.02 -9.96
CA ALA A 381 21.86 35.12 -8.69
C ALA A 381 21.17 34.30 -7.58
N PRO A 382 21.64 33.06 -7.29
CA PRO A 382 21.10 32.27 -6.20
C PRO A 382 21.36 32.93 -4.84
N GLN A 383 20.32 32.99 -4.01
CA GLN A 383 20.40 33.42 -2.62
C GLN A 383 20.82 32.25 -1.72
N PRO A 384 21.33 32.52 -0.50
CA PRO A 384 21.65 31.47 0.45
C PRO A 384 20.49 30.49 0.66
N PRO A 385 20.74 29.17 0.68
CA PRO A 385 19.68 28.18 0.79
C PRO A 385 19.05 28.19 2.19
N SER A 386 17.76 27.83 2.24
CA SER A 386 17.03 27.56 3.48
C SER A 386 16.86 26.05 3.71
N GLU A 387 16.75 25.65 4.98
CA GLU A 387 16.53 24.26 5.38
C GLU A 387 15.15 24.12 6.02
N ASN A 388 14.27 23.28 5.47
CA ASN A 388 12.93 23.06 6.05
C ASN A 388 12.88 21.89 7.04
N ARG A 389 13.97 21.13 7.21
CA ARG A 389 14.10 20.05 8.21
C ARG A 389 12.98 19.01 8.10
N TYR A 390 12.61 18.67 6.86
CA TYR A 390 11.51 17.77 6.56
C TYR A 390 10.11 18.26 7.02
N ASP A 391 10.00 19.46 7.59
CA ASP A 391 8.72 20.10 7.94
C ASP A 391 8.23 20.92 6.74
N THR A 392 7.13 20.46 6.13
CA THR A 392 6.51 21.10 4.97
C THR A 392 5.93 22.48 5.30
N ALA A 393 5.33 22.64 6.47
CA ALA A 393 4.77 23.91 6.92
C ALA A 393 5.87 24.94 7.20
N LEU A 394 7.00 24.50 7.76
CA LEU A 394 8.19 25.34 7.86
C LEU A 394 8.71 25.74 6.48
N GLY A 395 8.76 24.80 5.53
CA GLY A 395 9.16 25.07 4.14
C GLY A 395 8.36 26.21 3.50
N VAL A 396 7.03 26.17 3.62
CA VAL A 396 6.12 27.21 3.12
C VAL A 396 6.37 28.55 3.82
N ARG A 397 6.49 28.57 5.16
CA ARG A 397 6.76 29.80 5.92
C ARG A 397 8.07 30.46 5.47
N LEU A 398 9.13 29.67 5.29
CA LEU A 398 10.44 30.16 4.84
C LEU A 398 10.36 30.73 3.41
N ALA A 399 9.63 30.08 2.51
CA ALA A 399 9.42 30.56 1.15
C ALA A 399 8.63 31.89 1.11
N VAL A 400 7.57 32.00 1.92
CA VAL A 400 6.79 33.25 2.05
C VAL A 400 7.65 34.40 2.58
N GLU A 401 8.47 34.14 3.60
CA GLU A 401 9.37 35.15 4.16
C GLU A 401 10.42 35.59 3.13
N ALA A 402 11.01 34.66 2.39
CA ALA A 402 11.98 34.97 1.33
C ALA A 402 11.36 35.83 0.21
N LEU A 403 10.10 35.59 -0.16
CA LEU A 403 9.37 36.41 -1.13
C LEU A 403 9.04 37.81 -0.61
N ARG A 404 8.84 37.99 0.70
CA ARG A 404 8.62 39.30 1.32
C ARG A 404 9.92 40.11 1.42
N GLN A 405 11.02 39.45 1.75
CA GLN A 405 12.31 40.11 2.00
C GLN A 405 13.04 40.55 0.72
N GLY A 406 12.75 39.91 -0.42
CA GLY A 406 13.49 40.18 -1.65
C GLY A 406 12.67 40.01 -2.92
N GLU A 407 13.08 40.73 -3.95
CA GLU A 407 12.58 40.57 -5.32
C GLU A 407 13.18 39.32 -5.95
N LEU A 408 12.59 38.16 -5.64
CA LEU A 408 12.94 36.89 -6.27
C LEU A 408 12.26 36.77 -7.63
N ALA A 409 13.02 36.48 -8.67
CA ALA A 409 12.52 36.17 -10.02
C ALA A 409 12.24 34.66 -10.20
N GLY A 410 12.84 33.81 -9.37
CA GLY A 410 12.61 32.37 -9.39
C GLY A 410 12.99 31.66 -8.11
N ALA A 411 12.76 30.35 -8.09
CA ALA A 411 13.09 29.49 -6.96
C ALA A 411 13.40 28.06 -7.38
N PHE A 412 14.29 27.41 -6.64
CA PHE A 412 14.61 25.99 -6.78
C PHE A 412 14.33 25.25 -5.46
N GLY A 413 13.49 24.22 -5.54
CA GLY A 413 13.32 23.26 -4.45
C GLY A 413 14.18 22.02 -4.69
N ALA A 414 15.02 21.65 -3.74
CA ALA A 414 16.01 20.57 -3.90
C ALA A 414 15.50 19.17 -3.48
N CYS A 415 14.26 19.07 -3.01
CA CYS A 415 13.56 17.81 -2.73
C CYS A 415 12.05 17.93 -3.06
N ALA A 416 11.37 16.78 -3.02
CA ALA A 416 9.96 16.60 -3.37
C ALA A 416 9.01 17.66 -2.80
N GLU A 417 9.19 18.07 -1.54
CA GLU A 417 8.31 18.99 -0.84
C GLU A 417 8.64 20.49 -1.04
N ASN A 418 9.87 20.82 -1.45
CA ASN A 418 10.29 22.22 -1.55
C ASN A 418 9.72 22.93 -2.79
N GLY A 419 9.54 22.22 -3.90
CA GLY A 419 8.87 22.76 -5.08
C GLY A 419 7.44 23.22 -4.76
N PRO A 420 6.60 22.35 -4.19
CA PRO A 420 5.28 22.71 -3.67
C PRO A 420 5.30 23.87 -2.67
N ALA A 421 6.26 23.90 -1.73
CA ALA A 421 6.38 24.98 -0.76
C ALA A 421 6.57 26.36 -1.43
N TRP A 422 7.44 26.45 -2.44
CA TRP A 422 7.59 27.66 -3.26
C TRP A 422 6.34 27.98 -4.06
N GLY A 423 5.65 26.97 -4.59
CA GLY A 423 4.41 27.15 -5.35
C GLY A 423 3.27 27.71 -4.49
N GLU A 424 3.11 27.21 -3.27
CA GLU A 424 2.14 27.75 -2.30
C GLU A 424 2.48 29.19 -1.90
N ALA A 425 3.75 29.48 -1.62
CA ALA A 425 4.20 30.83 -1.31
C ALA A 425 3.94 31.80 -2.48
N ALA A 426 4.21 31.38 -3.71
CA ALA A 426 3.92 32.17 -4.91
C ALA A 426 2.42 32.45 -5.07
N ARG A 427 1.56 31.44 -4.84
CA ARG A 427 0.10 31.62 -4.86
C ARG A 427 -0.37 32.60 -3.78
N ALA A 428 0.11 32.45 -2.55
CA ALA A 428 -0.25 33.32 -1.44
C ALA A 428 0.17 34.79 -1.69
N ALA A 429 1.28 34.98 -2.40
CA ALA A 429 1.77 36.30 -2.80
C ALA A 429 1.13 36.86 -4.09
N GLY A 430 0.23 36.11 -4.75
CA GLY A 430 -0.34 36.50 -6.04
C GLY A 430 0.65 36.46 -7.21
N ARG A 431 1.77 35.73 -7.07
CA ARG A 431 2.87 35.61 -8.02
C ARG A 431 2.95 34.23 -8.69
N ALA A 432 1.86 33.47 -8.67
CA ALA A 432 1.79 32.17 -9.36
C ALA A 432 1.98 32.36 -10.87
N GLY A 433 2.89 31.58 -11.48
CA GLY A 433 3.28 31.74 -12.89
C GLY A 433 4.34 32.81 -13.13
N ASP A 434 4.35 33.90 -12.34
CA ASP A 434 5.37 34.95 -12.43
C ASP A 434 6.70 34.51 -11.82
N LEU A 435 6.65 33.91 -10.62
CA LEU A 435 7.83 33.31 -10.00
C LEU A 435 8.21 32.02 -10.74
N LYS A 436 9.40 31.99 -11.36
CA LYS A 436 9.86 30.81 -12.10
C LYS A 436 10.37 29.73 -11.15
N ILE A 437 9.63 28.63 -11.04
CA ILE A 437 9.93 27.56 -10.08
C ILE A 437 10.41 26.30 -10.81
N VAL A 438 11.59 25.82 -10.41
CA VAL A 438 12.09 24.47 -10.74
C VAL A 438 11.97 23.62 -9.48
N ALA A 439 11.18 22.56 -9.54
CA ALA A 439 10.98 21.60 -8.47
C ALA A 439 11.93 20.40 -8.59
N PHE A 440 11.95 19.56 -7.56
CA PHE A 440 12.54 18.23 -7.58
C PHE A 440 11.43 17.22 -7.32
N ASP A 441 11.47 16.10 -8.03
CA ASP A 441 10.51 14.99 -8.01
C ASP A 441 9.06 15.35 -8.38
N LEU A 442 8.27 14.31 -8.67
CA LEU A 442 6.85 14.43 -8.97
C LEU A 442 6.02 13.87 -7.81
N VAL A 443 5.61 14.76 -6.92
CA VAL A 443 4.48 14.52 -6.00
C VAL A 443 3.19 15.07 -6.58
N ALA A 444 2.04 14.69 -6.01
CA ALA A 444 0.72 15.10 -6.51
C ALA A 444 0.62 16.63 -6.64
N GLU A 445 1.15 17.35 -5.65
CA GLU A 445 1.22 18.80 -5.59
C GLU A 445 2.09 19.37 -6.72
N THR A 446 3.26 18.78 -6.98
CA THR A 446 4.14 19.21 -8.09
C THR A 446 3.47 18.99 -9.44
N ILE A 447 2.83 17.84 -9.64
CA ILE A 447 2.09 17.50 -10.87
C ILE A 447 0.95 18.51 -11.09
N ALA A 448 0.15 18.77 -10.06
CA ALA A 448 -0.95 19.74 -10.12
C ALA A 448 -0.40 21.15 -10.42
N MET A 449 0.64 21.58 -9.73
CA MET A 449 1.25 22.89 -9.93
C MET A 449 1.95 23.03 -11.29
N LEU A 450 2.50 21.96 -11.87
CA LEU A 450 3.01 21.92 -13.24
C LEU A 450 1.87 22.11 -14.26
N ARG A 451 0.75 21.41 -14.10
CA ARG A 451 -0.44 21.57 -14.94
C ARG A 451 -1.03 22.97 -14.83
N GLU A 452 -1.02 23.53 -13.64
CA GLU A 452 -1.49 24.89 -13.38
C GLU A 452 -0.53 25.96 -13.91
N GLY A 453 0.73 25.63 -14.20
CA GLY A 453 1.75 26.62 -14.56
C GLY A 453 2.28 27.42 -13.37
N THR A 454 2.00 26.99 -12.13
CA THR A 454 2.65 27.55 -10.94
C THR A 454 4.11 27.07 -10.85
N ILE A 455 4.34 25.78 -11.06
CA ILE A 455 5.68 25.19 -11.22
C ILE A 455 5.96 25.02 -12.71
N HIS A 456 7.20 25.28 -13.14
CA HIS A 456 7.55 25.37 -14.56
C HIS A 456 8.33 24.14 -15.06
N ALA A 457 9.11 23.52 -14.18
CA ALA A 457 9.83 22.29 -14.45
C ALA A 457 10.04 21.49 -13.16
N ALA A 458 10.26 20.19 -13.30
CA ALA A 458 10.71 19.31 -12.22
C ALA A 458 11.90 18.48 -12.71
N VAL A 459 12.95 18.37 -11.90
CA VAL A 459 13.98 17.35 -12.08
C VAL A 459 13.52 16.11 -11.33
N VAL A 460 13.29 15.02 -12.05
CA VAL A 460 12.61 13.84 -11.52
C VAL A 460 13.58 12.67 -11.45
N GLN A 461 13.68 12.07 -10.27
CA GLN A 461 14.50 10.88 -10.05
C GLN A 461 13.88 9.64 -10.71
N ARG A 462 14.62 8.53 -10.66
CA ARG A 462 14.17 7.22 -11.10
C ARG A 462 14.01 6.31 -9.89
N GLU A 463 13.04 6.64 -9.05
CA GLU A 463 12.89 6.06 -7.71
C GLU A 463 12.59 4.56 -7.78
N TYR A 464 11.76 4.17 -8.74
CA TYR A 464 11.46 2.77 -9.03
C TYR A 464 12.73 1.99 -9.37
N GLU A 465 13.58 2.53 -10.24
CA GLU A 465 14.87 1.92 -10.57
C GLU A 465 15.79 1.84 -9.36
N MET A 466 15.80 2.82 -8.46
CA MET A 466 16.61 2.76 -7.24
C MET A 466 16.23 1.57 -6.38
N GLY A 467 14.94 1.40 -6.08
CA GLY A 467 14.45 0.27 -5.30
C GLY A 467 14.76 -1.06 -6.00
N TYR A 468 14.52 -1.13 -7.31
CA TYR A 468 14.76 -2.34 -8.10
C TYR A 468 16.25 -2.73 -8.12
N CYS A 469 17.13 -1.78 -8.43
CA CYS A 469 18.57 -2.00 -8.51
C CYS A 469 19.19 -2.28 -7.14
N ALA A 470 18.69 -1.69 -6.06
CA ALA A 470 19.16 -1.99 -4.70
C ALA A 470 18.91 -3.46 -4.34
N VAL A 471 17.67 -3.94 -4.55
CA VAL A 471 17.32 -5.35 -4.31
C VAL A 471 18.08 -6.28 -5.24
N GLN A 472 18.23 -5.91 -6.52
CA GLN A 472 19.00 -6.70 -7.49
C GLN A 472 20.47 -6.83 -7.08
N LEU A 473 21.10 -5.73 -6.66
CA LEU A 473 22.50 -5.75 -6.24
C LEU A 473 22.70 -6.60 -4.99
N LEU A 474 21.83 -6.47 -3.98
CA LEU A 474 21.90 -7.29 -2.77
C LEU A 474 21.63 -8.78 -3.04
N HIS A 475 20.67 -9.11 -3.91
CA HIS A 475 20.47 -10.48 -4.38
C HIS A 475 21.73 -11.04 -5.04
N ASP A 476 22.39 -10.25 -5.89
CA ASP A 476 23.61 -10.67 -6.56
C ASP A 476 24.77 -10.87 -5.58
N MET A 477 24.88 -10.02 -4.55
CA MET A 477 25.84 -10.20 -3.46
C MET A 477 25.57 -11.50 -2.69
N ALA A 478 24.31 -11.80 -2.39
CA ALA A 478 23.91 -13.01 -1.68
C ALA A 478 24.10 -14.31 -2.50
N THR A 479 23.93 -14.25 -3.82
CA THR A 479 23.95 -15.44 -4.69
C THR A 479 25.27 -15.68 -5.41
N ARG A 480 26.01 -14.63 -5.76
CA ARG A 480 27.27 -14.68 -6.51
C ARG A 480 28.48 -14.25 -5.69
N GLY A 481 28.28 -13.73 -4.48
CA GLY A 481 29.31 -13.13 -3.64
C GLY A 481 29.51 -11.64 -3.91
N VAL A 482 29.94 -10.92 -2.87
CA VAL A 482 30.05 -9.44 -2.86
C VAL A 482 30.98 -8.92 -3.95
N GLU A 483 32.18 -9.50 -4.09
CA GLU A 483 33.17 -9.03 -5.06
C GLU A 483 32.67 -9.16 -6.51
N ALA A 484 32.05 -10.30 -6.85
CA ALA A 484 31.51 -10.54 -8.17
C ALA A 484 30.34 -9.60 -8.52
N ALA A 485 29.48 -9.29 -7.54
CA ALA A 485 28.40 -8.34 -7.71
C ALA A 485 28.91 -6.91 -7.95
N LEU A 486 29.92 -6.48 -7.17
CA LEU A 486 30.50 -5.13 -7.28
C LEU A 486 31.35 -4.92 -8.53
N ALA A 487 31.91 -5.98 -9.12
CA ALA A 487 32.73 -5.89 -10.33
C ALA A 487 31.99 -5.27 -11.52
N GLY A 488 30.66 -5.39 -11.57
CA GLY A 488 29.81 -4.80 -12.62
C GLY A 488 29.52 -3.30 -12.44
N LEU A 489 29.89 -2.71 -11.29
CA LEU A 489 29.68 -1.27 -11.02
C LEU A 489 30.94 -0.46 -11.38
N PRO A 490 30.79 0.82 -11.78
CA PRO A 490 31.92 1.71 -11.99
C PRO A 490 32.88 1.70 -10.79
N ALA A 491 34.18 1.69 -11.05
CA ALA A 491 35.17 1.85 -9.99
C ALA A 491 35.02 3.24 -9.34
N PRO A 492 35.37 3.39 -8.04
CA PRO A 492 35.34 4.69 -7.38
C PRO A 492 36.16 5.73 -8.16
N ALA A 493 35.72 6.99 -8.13
CA ALA A 493 36.31 8.07 -8.93
C ALA A 493 37.78 8.38 -8.61
N GLN A 494 38.31 7.92 -7.47
CA GLN A 494 39.71 8.12 -7.08
C GLN A 494 40.42 6.76 -6.84
N PRO A 495 41.50 6.44 -7.60
CA PRO A 495 42.29 5.25 -7.38
C PRO A 495 43.12 5.39 -6.09
N GLY A 496 42.75 4.67 -5.01
CA GLY A 496 43.55 4.60 -3.78
C GLY A 496 42.74 4.54 -2.48
N GLU A 497 41.50 5.02 -2.49
CA GLU A 497 40.61 4.96 -1.33
C GLU A 497 39.83 3.65 -1.34
N ARG A 498 40.30 2.65 -0.58
CA ARG A 498 39.63 1.35 -0.42
C ARG A 498 38.23 1.43 0.23
N ARG A 499 37.66 2.62 0.47
CA ARG A 499 36.43 2.83 1.26
C ARG A 499 35.43 3.84 0.69
N SER A 500 35.59 4.27 -0.56
CA SER A 500 34.56 5.09 -1.23
C SER A 500 33.56 4.16 -1.94
N PRO A 501 32.24 4.23 -1.62
CA PRO A 501 31.26 3.31 -2.16
C PRO A 501 31.15 3.44 -3.68
N ARG A 502 30.92 2.31 -4.37
CA ARG A 502 30.63 2.35 -5.81
C ARG A 502 29.27 3.01 -6.04
N ILE A 503 29.18 3.85 -7.07
CA ILE A 503 27.95 4.58 -7.38
C ILE A 503 27.24 3.88 -8.54
N LEU A 504 25.98 3.51 -8.31
CA LEU A 504 25.02 3.20 -9.37
C LEU A 504 24.09 4.41 -9.51
N ASP A 505 24.37 5.24 -10.52
CA ASP A 505 23.48 6.35 -10.88
C ASP A 505 22.32 5.81 -11.71
N THR A 506 21.11 5.95 -11.17
CA THR A 506 19.85 5.62 -11.85
C THR A 506 19.44 6.69 -12.85
N GLY A 507 20.04 7.89 -12.74
CA GLY A 507 19.78 9.04 -13.59
C GLY A 507 18.56 9.86 -13.16
N VAL A 508 18.33 10.93 -13.90
CA VAL A 508 17.19 11.84 -13.73
C VAL A 508 16.59 12.20 -15.08
N ASP A 509 15.31 12.53 -15.06
CA ASP A 509 14.60 13.09 -16.21
C ASP A 509 14.23 14.55 -15.89
N LEU A 510 14.55 15.50 -16.77
CA LEU A 510 13.96 16.83 -16.71
C LEU A 510 12.55 16.77 -17.28
N VAL A 511 11.55 17.12 -16.47
CA VAL A 511 10.13 17.06 -16.83
C VAL A 511 9.53 18.46 -16.84
N THR A 512 8.80 18.75 -17.90
CA THR A 512 7.99 19.97 -18.06
C THR A 512 6.59 19.56 -18.48
N LEU A 513 5.61 20.46 -18.38
CA LEU A 513 4.22 20.14 -18.74
C LEU A 513 4.13 19.57 -20.17
N GLU A 514 4.79 20.23 -21.12
CA GLU A 514 4.89 19.82 -22.52
C GLU A 514 6.33 19.42 -22.89
N ARG A 515 6.49 18.73 -24.03
CA ARG A 515 7.80 18.24 -24.49
C ARG A 515 8.65 19.39 -25.02
N THR A 516 9.95 19.34 -24.70
CA THR A 516 10.94 20.31 -25.20
C THR A 516 12.15 19.59 -25.78
N PRO A 517 13.09 20.29 -26.44
CA PRO A 517 14.31 19.66 -26.92
C PRO A 517 15.19 19.06 -25.81
N TRP A 518 15.00 19.49 -24.56
CA TRP A 518 15.84 19.16 -23.40
C TRP A 518 15.06 18.52 -22.26
N SER A 519 13.75 18.32 -22.41
CA SER A 519 12.89 17.74 -21.37
C SER A 519 11.88 16.77 -21.96
N ARG A 520 11.36 15.91 -21.08
CA ARG A 520 10.22 15.06 -21.38
C ARG A 520 8.93 15.78 -20.98
N ALA A 521 7.86 15.58 -21.75
CA ALA A 521 6.52 15.99 -21.34
C ALA A 521 6.08 15.21 -20.09
N LEU A 522 5.36 15.87 -19.19
CA LEU A 522 4.80 15.26 -17.99
C LEU A 522 3.96 14.02 -18.32
N ALA A 523 3.09 14.10 -19.33
CA ALA A 523 2.28 12.97 -19.78
C ALA A 523 3.13 11.78 -20.28
N ASP A 524 4.19 12.05 -21.04
CA ASP A 524 5.11 11.00 -21.52
C ASP A 524 5.86 10.35 -20.36
N HIS A 525 6.27 11.14 -19.37
CA HIS A 525 6.96 10.65 -18.19
C HIS A 525 6.04 9.74 -17.36
N LEU A 526 4.83 10.19 -17.05
CA LEU A 526 3.82 9.41 -16.33
C LEU A 526 3.44 8.13 -17.08
N ALA A 527 3.34 8.17 -18.41
CA ALA A 527 3.07 6.99 -19.23
C ALA A 527 4.23 5.98 -19.24
N LEU A 528 5.48 6.44 -19.34
CA LEU A 528 6.67 5.59 -19.32
C LEU A 528 6.88 4.93 -17.96
N ASP A 529 6.68 5.69 -16.87
CA ASP A 529 6.72 5.15 -15.51
C ASP A 529 5.67 4.04 -15.35
N THR A 530 4.45 4.27 -15.86
CA THR A 530 3.38 3.26 -15.91
C THR A 530 3.78 2.03 -16.73
N GLY A 531 4.41 2.21 -17.90
CA GLY A 531 4.86 1.11 -18.76
C GLY A 531 5.97 0.26 -18.13
N ARG A 532 6.94 0.88 -17.45
CA ARG A 532 8.01 0.17 -16.71
C ARG A 532 7.44 -0.67 -15.57
N LYS A 533 6.50 -0.10 -14.81
CA LYS A 533 5.77 -0.78 -13.73
C LYS A 533 4.92 -1.95 -14.24
N ALA A 534 4.26 -1.82 -15.40
CA ALA A 534 3.45 -2.90 -15.98
C ALA A 534 4.30 -4.05 -16.56
N ALA A 535 5.43 -3.74 -17.20
CA ALA A 535 6.32 -4.74 -17.79
C ALA A 535 7.00 -5.63 -16.74
N SER A 536 7.31 -5.10 -15.55
CA SER A 536 7.86 -5.86 -14.44
C SER A 536 6.81 -6.78 -13.78
N ARG A 537 5.53 -6.36 -13.72
CA ARG A 537 4.42 -7.14 -13.15
C ARG A 537 4.09 -8.42 -13.94
N ARG A 538 4.35 -8.48 -15.25
CA ARG A 538 4.10 -9.67 -16.09
C ARG A 538 5.11 -10.82 -15.86
N ARG A 539 6.19 -10.61 -15.11
CA ARG A 539 7.23 -11.62 -14.84
C ARG A 539 7.20 -12.07 -13.37
N GLY A 540 6.17 -12.80 -12.96
CA GLY A 540 6.17 -13.39 -11.62
C GLY A 540 4.98 -14.30 -11.36
N LEU A 541 5.14 -15.59 -11.63
CA LEU A 541 4.21 -16.63 -11.16
C LEU A 541 4.76 -17.29 -9.89
N ALA A 542 3.94 -17.22 -8.84
CA ALA A 542 3.69 -18.17 -7.75
C ALA A 542 4.85 -18.86 -6.99
N GLY A 543 4.81 -18.72 -5.65
CA GLY A 543 4.60 -19.91 -4.81
C GLY A 543 5.80 -20.69 -4.24
N ALA A 544 7.01 -20.15 -4.17
CA ALA A 544 8.14 -20.81 -3.50
C ALA A 544 8.50 -20.14 -2.17
N ARG A 545 8.83 -20.95 -1.14
CA ARG A 545 9.58 -20.50 0.05
C ARG A 545 10.85 -19.79 -0.45
N ARG A 546 10.95 -18.49 -0.21
CA ARG A 546 12.05 -17.65 -0.72
C ARG A 546 13.24 -17.78 0.22
N PRO A 547 14.40 -18.31 -0.22
CA PRO A 547 15.54 -18.59 0.65
C PRO A 547 16.31 -17.33 1.07
N VAL A 548 16.15 -16.22 0.35
CA VAL A 548 16.85 -14.95 0.59
C VAL A 548 15.85 -13.91 1.07
N GLU A 549 16.15 -13.32 2.23
CA GLU A 549 15.41 -12.21 2.86
C GLU A 549 16.28 -10.96 2.87
N LEU A 550 15.75 -9.86 2.32
CA LEU A 550 16.41 -8.57 2.22
C LEU A 550 15.59 -7.51 2.94
N LEU A 551 16.26 -6.63 3.67
CA LEU A 551 15.64 -5.51 4.38
C LEU A 551 15.88 -4.20 3.60
N VAL A 552 14.82 -3.48 3.28
CA VAL A 552 14.88 -2.16 2.63
C VAL A 552 14.28 -1.13 3.57
N ILE A 553 15.08 -0.13 3.98
CA ILE A 553 14.70 0.91 4.93
C ILE A 553 14.64 2.25 4.19
N ALA A 554 13.45 2.78 4.00
CA ALA A 554 13.19 4.10 3.40
C ALA A 554 13.00 5.18 4.47
N VAL A 555 13.02 6.46 4.07
CA VAL A 555 12.73 7.59 4.96
C VAL A 555 11.22 7.72 5.12
N ASP A 556 10.80 8.05 6.33
CA ASP A 556 9.45 8.53 6.63
C ASP A 556 9.54 10.03 6.94
N VAL A 557 8.59 10.80 6.45
CA VAL A 557 8.50 12.25 6.71
C VAL A 557 7.27 12.40 7.59
N GLU A 558 7.47 12.81 8.85
CA GLU A 558 6.45 12.89 9.91
C GLU A 558 5.01 13.10 9.41
N GLU A 559 4.10 12.20 9.76
CA GLU A 559 2.70 12.53 10.07
C GLU A 559 2.02 11.38 10.84
N GLU A 560 0.96 11.71 11.59
CA GLU A 560 0.22 10.83 12.51
C GLU A 560 0.24 9.36 12.05
N GLY A 561 0.91 8.50 12.83
CA GLY A 561 1.05 7.09 12.51
C GLY A 561 -0.31 6.44 12.23
N PHE A 562 -0.29 5.38 11.43
CA PHE A 562 -1.48 4.59 11.13
C PHE A 562 -2.29 4.32 12.39
N VAL A 563 -3.57 4.69 12.38
CA VAL A 563 -4.47 4.46 13.51
C VAL A 563 -5.30 3.22 13.22
N GLU A 564 -5.13 2.20 14.05
CA GLU A 564 -6.02 1.05 14.16
C GLU A 564 -6.76 1.12 15.49
N GLU A 565 -8.08 1.27 15.46
CA GLU A 565 -8.91 1.30 16.66
C GLU A 565 -10.21 0.51 16.47
N SER A 566 -10.72 -0.09 17.54
CA SER A 566 -12.06 -0.69 17.59
C SER A 566 -13.02 0.27 18.29
N THR A 567 -14.17 0.54 17.68
CA THR A 567 -15.18 1.46 18.21
C THR A 567 -16.59 1.03 17.81
N ALA A 568 -17.61 1.55 18.50
CA ALA A 568 -19.01 1.33 18.13
C ALA A 568 -19.46 2.36 17.09
N VAL A 569 -20.16 1.90 16.05
CA VAL A 569 -20.82 2.81 15.10
C VAL A 569 -22.22 3.16 15.57
N ASP A 570 -22.48 4.46 15.67
CA ASP A 570 -23.81 5.02 15.82
C ASP A 570 -24.62 4.77 14.54
N ALA A 571 -25.78 4.11 14.67
CA ALA A 571 -26.65 3.78 13.53
C ALA A 571 -27.16 5.03 12.78
N GLU A 572 -27.28 6.16 13.47
CA GLU A 572 -27.73 7.44 12.91
C GLU A 572 -26.58 8.27 12.30
N SER A 573 -25.33 7.85 12.50
CA SER A 573 -24.17 8.45 11.82
C SER A 573 -24.23 8.24 10.30
N LEU A 574 -23.52 9.07 9.53
CA LEU A 574 -23.45 8.90 8.07
C LEU A 574 -22.88 7.52 7.72
N VAL A 575 -21.84 7.08 8.42
CA VAL A 575 -21.28 5.72 8.30
C VAL A 575 -22.32 4.64 8.60
N GLY A 576 -23.07 4.76 9.72
CA GLY A 576 -24.11 3.81 10.10
C GLY A 576 -25.24 3.68 9.09
N ARG A 577 -25.68 4.81 8.51
CA ARG A 577 -26.71 4.83 7.47
C ARG A 577 -26.23 4.22 6.15
N VAL A 578 -24.99 4.46 5.75
CA VAL A 578 -24.42 3.83 4.54
C VAL A 578 -24.23 2.33 4.72
N LEU A 579 -23.74 1.89 5.88
CA LEU A 579 -23.64 0.46 6.24
C LEU A 579 -24.99 -0.25 6.18
N SER A 580 -26.06 0.43 6.62
CA SER A 580 -27.41 -0.14 6.67
C SER A 580 -28.13 -0.12 5.32
N SER A 581 -27.95 0.96 4.54
CA SER A 581 -28.63 1.13 3.26
C SER A 581 -27.90 0.49 2.08
N GLY A 582 -26.59 0.27 2.19
CA GLY A 582 -25.75 -0.18 1.10
C GLY A 582 -25.67 0.83 -0.05
N ARG A 583 -25.96 2.12 0.19
CA ARG A 583 -25.91 3.18 -0.83
C ARG A 583 -24.86 4.22 -0.44
N PRO A 584 -24.01 4.66 -1.39
CA PRO A 584 -23.03 5.71 -1.10
C PRO A 584 -23.72 7.02 -0.73
N ALA A 585 -23.00 7.86 0.03
CA ALA A 585 -23.45 9.20 0.38
C ALA A 585 -22.31 10.22 0.27
N ILE A 586 -22.62 11.40 -0.24
CA ILE A 586 -21.69 12.55 -0.31
C ILE A 586 -22.34 13.72 0.44
N VAL A 587 -21.57 14.38 1.30
CA VAL A 587 -22.04 15.49 2.13
C VAL A 587 -21.05 16.67 2.07
N ASP A 588 -21.56 17.87 1.74
CA ASP A 588 -20.89 19.13 2.09
C ASP A 588 -21.14 19.39 3.57
N THR A 589 -20.09 19.26 4.37
CA THR A 589 -20.16 19.39 5.82
C THR A 589 -20.50 20.81 6.25
N HIS A 590 -20.30 21.84 5.40
CA HIS A 590 -20.52 23.25 5.67
C HIS A 590 -21.69 23.86 4.87
N ALA A 591 -22.53 23.04 4.24
CA ALA A 591 -23.77 23.48 3.60
C ALA A 591 -24.83 23.94 4.65
N PRO A 592 -25.86 24.70 4.25
CA PRO A 592 -26.97 25.07 5.12
C PRO A 592 -27.59 23.83 5.79
N ALA A 593 -28.12 23.99 7.01
CA ALA A 593 -28.56 22.88 7.85
C ALA A 593 -29.54 21.94 7.10
N SER A 594 -29.09 20.71 6.85
CA SER A 594 -29.93 19.57 6.49
C SER A 594 -29.75 18.45 7.54
N GLU A 595 -30.59 17.42 7.47
CA GLU A 595 -30.56 16.26 8.36
C GLU A 595 -29.18 15.59 8.42
N LEU A 596 -28.43 15.60 7.30
CA LEU A 596 -27.08 15.02 7.19
C LEU A 596 -26.01 15.81 7.97
N GLN A 597 -26.18 17.14 8.16
CA GLN A 597 -25.18 17.99 8.82
C GLN A 597 -25.18 17.90 10.34
N GLY A 598 -26.23 17.30 10.93
CA GLY A 598 -26.36 17.09 12.38
C GLY A 598 -25.76 15.76 12.87
N MET A 599 -25.33 14.88 11.95
CA MET A 599 -24.77 13.58 12.28
C MET A 599 -23.43 13.70 12.99
N SER A 600 -23.24 12.88 14.03
CA SER A 600 -22.09 12.93 14.94
C SER A 600 -20.74 12.89 14.21
N ASP A 601 -20.60 11.95 13.28
CA ASP A 601 -19.41 11.77 12.46
C ASP A 601 -19.18 12.93 11.46
N VAL A 602 -20.24 13.51 10.89
CA VAL A 602 -20.15 14.69 10.00
C VAL A 602 -19.73 15.95 10.77
N VAL A 603 -20.24 16.14 11.98
CA VAL A 603 -19.84 17.24 12.88
C VAL A 603 -18.37 17.11 13.26
N GLU A 604 -17.93 15.90 13.60
CA GLU A 604 -16.52 15.61 13.88
C GLU A 604 -15.63 15.94 12.68
N ALA A 605 -16.04 15.50 11.47
CA ALA A 605 -15.33 15.81 10.23
C ALA A 605 -15.16 17.32 10.03
N ARG A 606 -16.25 18.08 10.23
CA ARG A 606 -16.26 19.55 10.14
C ARG A 606 -15.27 20.17 11.13
N GLY A 607 -15.22 19.68 12.36
CA GLY A 607 -14.27 20.11 13.38
C GLY A 607 -12.80 19.92 12.97
N ARG A 608 -12.53 18.89 12.15
CA ARG A 608 -11.20 18.63 11.57
C ARG A 608 -10.95 19.33 10.23
N GLY A 609 -11.75 20.33 9.87
CA GLY A 609 -11.59 21.13 8.64
C GLY A 609 -12.12 20.47 7.37
N THR A 610 -12.71 19.27 7.44
CA THR A 610 -13.32 18.60 6.28
C THR A 610 -14.49 19.44 5.78
N ARG A 611 -14.55 19.67 4.47
CA ARG A 611 -15.64 20.34 3.75
C ARG A 611 -16.47 19.38 2.87
N THR A 612 -15.87 18.37 2.26
CA THR A 612 -16.60 17.30 1.56
C THR A 612 -16.27 15.96 2.19
N ARG A 613 -17.29 15.16 2.49
CA ARG A 613 -17.14 13.76 2.91
C ARG A 613 -17.90 12.85 1.96
N ALA A 614 -17.25 11.83 1.45
CA ALA A 614 -17.88 10.72 0.72
C ALA A 614 -17.75 9.44 1.53
N VAL A 615 -18.83 8.67 1.61
CA VAL A 615 -18.88 7.37 2.30
C VAL A 615 -19.41 6.36 1.30
N VAL A 616 -18.62 5.32 1.02
CA VAL A 616 -18.90 4.32 -0.01
C VAL A 616 -18.93 2.93 0.64
N PRO A 617 -19.98 2.12 0.43
CA PRO A 617 -20.06 0.77 1.01
C PRO A 617 -19.10 -0.21 0.34
N LEU A 618 -18.62 -1.17 1.13
CA LEU A 618 -17.88 -2.35 0.65
C LEU A 618 -18.88 -3.51 0.51
N HIS A 619 -19.33 -3.78 -0.71
CA HIS A 619 -20.34 -4.81 -0.95
C HIS A 619 -19.75 -6.22 -0.82
N GLY A 620 -20.13 -6.94 0.23
CA GLY A 620 -19.97 -8.39 0.30
C GLY A 620 -21.11 -9.13 -0.41
N ARG A 621 -21.03 -10.47 -0.47
CA ARG A 621 -22.07 -11.27 -1.17
C ARG A 621 -23.45 -11.21 -0.54
N GLU A 622 -23.52 -11.09 0.79
CA GLU A 622 -24.78 -11.15 1.56
C GLU A 622 -25.10 -9.84 2.29
N ALA A 623 -24.07 -9.06 2.66
CA ALA A 623 -24.21 -7.79 3.37
C ALA A 623 -22.98 -6.88 3.11
N ALA A 624 -23.08 -5.60 3.49
CA ALA A 624 -21.92 -4.71 3.50
C ALA A 624 -20.88 -5.20 4.51
N LEU A 625 -19.63 -5.36 4.09
CA LEU A 625 -18.50 -5.74 4.96
C LEU A 625 -17.97 -4.56 5.79
N GLY A 626 -18.27 -3.34 5.33
CA GLY A 626 -17.70 -2.12 5.85
C GLY A 626 -17.99 -0.93 4.93
N VAL A 627 -17.31 0.19 5.17
CA VAL A 627 -17.33 1.37 4.30
C VAL A 627 -15.92 1.92 4.10
N LEU A 628 -15.73 2.59 2.96
CA LEU A 628 -14.61 3.48 2.69
C LEU A 628 -15.07 4.93 2.87
N VAL A 629 -14.40 5.67 3.75
CA VAL A 629 -14.70 7.08 4.05
C VAL A 629 -13.60 7.96 3.48
N LEU A 630 -13.97 8.94 2.67
CA LEU A 630 -13.07 9.91 2.05
C LEU A 630 -13.42 11.31 2.51
N ASP A 631 -12.42 12.04 3.00
CA ASP A 631 -12.56 13.42 3.48
C ASP A 631 -11.74 14.37 2.60
N SER A 632 -12.26 15.58 2.41
CA SER A 632 -11.61 16.67 1.68
C SER A 632 -11.82 18.00 2.39
N GLU A 633 -10.81 18.87 2.41
CA GLU A 633 -10.93 20.28 2.86
C GLU A 633 -11.52 21.22 1.80
N ARG A 634 -11.76 20.70 0.59
CA ARG A 634 -12.40 21.42 -0.52
C ARG A 634 -13.90 21.16 -0.51
N ARG A 635 -14.68 22.16 -0.93
CA ARG A 635 -16.09 21.94 -1.28
C ARG A 635 -16.17 21.26 -2.65
N ASP A 636 -17.21 20.47 -2.87
CA ASP A 636 -17.51 19.79 -4.12
C ASP A 636 -16.36 18.92 -4.66
N ALA A 637 -15.66 18.23 -3.74
CA ALA A 637 -14.47 17.45 -4.05
C ALA A 637 -14.75 16.10 -4.75
N CYS A 638 -16.02 15.72 -4.89
CA CYS A 638 -16.44 14.43 -5.46
C CYS A 638 -17.41 14.66 -6.61
N SER A 639 -16.94 14.48 -7.84
CA SER A 639 -17.81 14.42 -9.00
C SER A 639 -18.52 13.05 -9.10
N PRO A 640 -19.57 12.91 -9.91
CA PRO A 640 -20.19 11.61 -10.17
C PRO A 640 -19.22 10.58 -10.76
N GLU A 641 -18.24 11.03 -11.55
CA GLU A 641 -17.18 10.18 -12.12
C GLU A 641 -16.23 9.67 -11.02
N ASP A 642 -15.83 10.56 -10.11
CA ASP A 642 -15.01 10.18 -8.94
C ASP A 642 -15.74 9.15 -8.08
N LEU A 643 -17.03 9.37 -7.82
CA LEU A 643 -17.83 8.43 -7.02
C LEU A 643 -17.86 7.05 -7.67
N THR A 644 -18.15 7.00 -8.98
CA THR A 644 -18.19 5.75 -9.76
C THR A 644 -16.84 5.03 -9.75
N PHE A 645 -15.74 5.78 -9.76
CA PHE A 645 -14.40 5.22 -9.63
C PHE A 645 -14.13 4.67 -8.23
N ILE A 646 -14.44 5.44 -7.18
CA ILE A 646 -14.27 5.02 -5.79
C ILE A 646 -15.11 3.78 -5.47
N GLU A 647 -16.35 3.70 -5.97
CA GLU A 647 -17.21 2.51 -5.86
C GLU A 647 -16.55 1.27 -6.46
N ARG A 648 -15.98 1.38 -7.67
CA ARG A 648 -15.25 0.27 -8.30
C ARG A 648 -14.05 -0.19 -7.47
N VAL A 649 -13.32 0.76 -6.87
CA VAL A 649 -12.21 0.45 -5.96
C VAL A 649 -12.72 -0.27 -4.70
N ALA A 650 -13.79 0.24 -4.10
CA ALA A 650 -14.44 -0.34 -2.92
C ALA A 650 -14.94 -1.77 -3.18
N ASP A 651 -15.56 -2.04 -4.34
CA ASP A 651 -16.03 -3.37 -4.70
C ASP A 651 -14.89 -4.39 -4.84
N ILE A 652 -13.77 -3.99 -5.47
CA ILE A 652 -12.58 -4.86 -5.58
C ILE A 652 -11.97 -5.13 -4.20
N MET A 653 -11.88 -4.10 -3.35
CA MET A 653 -11.40 -4.25 -1.97
C MET A 653 -12.30 -5.21 -1.17
N ALA A 654 -13.63 -5.11 -1.35
CA ALA A 654 -14.60 -5.96 -0.65
C ALA A 654 -14.35 -7.45 -0.95
N VAL A 655 -14.10 -7.79 -2.22
CA VAL A 655 -13.73 -9.17 -2.62
C VAL A 655 -12.45 -9.64 -1.91
N ALA A 656 -11.45 -8.75 -1.75
CA ALA A 656 -10.21 -9.06 -1.04
C ALA A 656 -10.45 -9.41 0.44
N LEU A 657 -11.19 -8.53 1.11
CA LEU A 657 -11.47 -8.62 2.53
C LEU A 657 -12.32 -9.85 2.84
N GLU A 658 -13.31 -10.14 2.00
CA GLU A 658 -14.14 -11.35 2.12
C GLU A 658 -13.28 -12.62 1.98
N ASN A 659 -12.35 -12.66 1.02
CA ASN A 659 -11.43 -13.79 0.86
C ASN A 659 -10.52 -13.99 2.08
N VAL A 660 -10.00 -12.90 2.67
CA VAL A 660 -9.19 -12.97 3.90
C VAL A 660 -10.01 -13.54 5.06
N GLN A 661 -11.23 -13.05 5.27
CA GLN A 661 -12.14 -13.54 6.31
C GLN A 661 -12.51 -15.02 6.10
N LEU A 662 -12.75 -15.44 4.85
CA LEU A 662 -13.04 -16.84 4.52
C LEU A 662 -11.85 -17.75 4.81
N LEU A 663 -10.62 -17.32 4.46
CA LEU A 663 -9.41 -18.09 4.75
C LEU A 663 -9.14 -18.21 6.25
N GLN A 664 -9.37 -17.15 7.02
CA GLN A 664 -9.29 -17.19 8.49
C GLN A 664 -10.30 -18.19 9.06
N ARG A 665 -11.55 -18.16 8.58
CA ARG A 665 -12.58 -19.14 8.97
C ARG A 665 -12.18 -20.58 8.65
N ILE A 666 -11.66 -20.84 7.45
CA ILE A 666 -11.18 -22.18 7.05
C ILE A 666 -10.02 -22.64 7.95
N THR A 667 -9.06 -21.76 8.23
CA THR A 667 -7.90 -22.06 9.07
C THR A 667 -8.33 -22.41 10.49
N GLN A 668 -9.19 -21.57 11.08
CA GLN A 668 -9.76 -21.82 12.41
C GLN A 668 -10.50 -23.15 12.46
N ARG A 669 -11.34 -23.43 11.46
CA ARG A 669 -12.09 -24.68 11.41
C ARG A 669 -11.21 -25.91 11.24
N THR A 670 -10.11 -25.78 10.51
CA THR A 670 -9.11 -26.85 10.34
C THR A 670 -8.43 -27.15 11.66
N LEU A 671 -8.02 -26.13 12.42
CA LEU A 671 -7.43 -26.30 13.75
C LEU A 671 -8.40 -26.97 14.74
N GLU A 672 -9.68 -26.57 14.74
CA GLU A 672 -10.72 -27.20 15.55
C GLU A 672 -10.89 -28.69 15.20
N LEU A 673 -10.92 -29.02 13.91
CA LEU A 673 -11.05 -30.40 13.44
C LEU A 673 -9.82 -31.25 13.80
N GLU A 674 -8.61 -30.70 13.66
CA GLU A 674 -7.38 -31.38 14.08
C GLU A 674 -7.38 -31.67 15.57
N GLN A 675 -7.81 -30.71 16.39
CA GLN A 675 -7.90 -30.89 17.83
C GLN A 675 -8.93 -31.97 18.21
N ALA A 676 -10.09 -31.97 17.55
CA ALA A 676 -11.10 -33.02 17.72
C ALA A 676 -10.57 -34.40 17.30
N ASN A 677 -9.82 -34.48 16.20
CA ASN A 677 -9.23 -35.75 15.74
C ASN A 677 -8.18 -36.28 16.73
N ARG A 678 -7.30 -35.42 17.25
CA ARG A 678 -6.33 -35.81 18.29
C ARG A 678 -7.01 -36.34 19.55
N GLN A 679 -8.14 -35.73 19.93
CA GLN A 679 -8.93 -36.22 21.06
C GLN A 679 -9.50 -37.62 20.79
N GLN A 680 -10.00 -37.87 19.58
CA GLN A 680 -10.48 -39.20 19.19
C GLN A 680 -9.36 -40.26 19.21
N GLU A 681 -8.17 -39.93 18.72
CA GLU A 681 -7.00 -40.82 18.75
C GLU A 681 -6.55 -41.14 20.17
N SER A 682 -6.52 -40.15 21.07
CA SER A 682 -6.20 -40.37 22.49
C SER A 682 -7.20 -41.31 23.16
N LEU A 683 -8.51 -41.12 22.93
CA LEU A 683 -9.55 -42.01 23.44
C LEU A 683 -9.37 -43.45 22.93
N LEU A 684 -9.05 -43.62 21.64
CA LEU A 684 -8.75 -44.92 21.08
C LEU A 684 -7.50 -45.56 21.72
N SER A 685 -6.45 -44.80 21.99
CA SER A 685 -5.25 -45.31 22.67
C SER A 685 -5.56 -45.82 24.08
N THR A 686 -6.33 -45.07 24.87
CA THR A 686 -6.74 -45.47 26.22
C THR A 686 -7.57 -46.76 26.21
N ILE A 687 -8.46 -46.93 25.22
CA ILE A 687 -9.22 -48.19 25.06
C ILE A 687 -8.27 -49.38 24.79
N HIS A 688 -7.23 -49.18 23.97
CA HIS A 688 -6.26 -50.23 23.67
C HIS A 688 -5.34 -50.58 24.86
N GLU A 689 -4.94 -49.61 25.67
CA GLU A 689 -4.14 -49.86 26.88
C GLU A 689 -4.90 -50.67 27.93
N LEU A 690 -6.22 -50.51 28.02
CA LEU A 690 -7.06 -51.20 29.00
C LEU A 690 -7.44 -52.64 28.60
N SER A 691 -7.13 -53.11 27.39
CA SER A 691 -7.76 -54.31 26.81
C SER A 691 -6.91 -55.61 26.79
N THR A 692 -5.69 -55.62 27.35
CA THR A 692 -4.89 -56.86 27.60
C THR A 692 -3.98 -56.75 28.84
N PRO A 693 -4.52 -56.63 30.06
CA PRO A 693 -3.68 -56.62 31.27
C PRO A 693 -3.17 -58.02 31.61
N VAL A 694 -1.85 -58.23 31.69
CA VAL A 694 -1.26 -59.43 32.32
C VAL A 694 -1.22 -59.21 33.82
N VAL A 695 -1.91 -60.07 34.58
CA VAL A 695 -2.10 -59.90 36.03
C VAL A 695 -1.35 -61.00 36.79
N PRO A 696 -0.34 -60.69 37.63
CA PRO A 696 0.26 -61.67 38.52
C PRO A 696 -0.70 -61.99 39.67
N ILE A 697 -1.03 -63.27 39.86
CA ILE A 697 -2.00 -63.69 40.88
C ILE A 697 -1.40 -64.52 42.01
N ALA A 698 -0.20 -65.08 41.81
CA ALA A 698 0.58 -65.78 42.83
C ALA A 698 2.06 -65.84 42.42
N ARG A 699 2.93 -66.34 43.32
CA ARG A 699 4.36 -66.53 42.99
C ARG A 699 4.50 -67.41 41.76
N ASN A 700 5.18 -66.87 40.75
CA ASN A 700 5.45 -67.51 39.46
C ASN A 700 4.18 -67.91 38.67
N ILE A 701 3.02 -67.31 38.95
CA ILE A 701 1.76 -67.55 38.21
C ILE A 701 1.19 -66.23 37.69
N LEU A 702 0.96 -66.16 36.38
CA LEU A 702 0.29 -65.04 35.70
C LEU A 702 -1.08 -65.45 35.19
N VAL A 703 -2.02 -64.51 35.12
CA VAL A 703 -3.29 -64.63 34.40
C VAL A 703 -3.34 -63.59 33.30
N MET A 704 -3.81 -63.97 32.13
CA MET A 704 -4.05 -63.10 31.00
C MET A 704 -5.47 -63.30 30.48
N PRO A 705 -6.40 -62.39 30.82
CA PRO A 705 -7.76 -62.43 30.28
C PRO A 705 -7.81 -61.91 28.85
N ILE A 706 -8.59 -62.59 28.02
CA ILE A 706 -8.88 -62.21 26.64
C ILE A 706 -10.34 -61.79 26.55
N VAL A 707 -10.57 -60.50 26.30
CA VAL A 707 -11.91 -59.91 26.23
C VAL A 707 -12.20 -59.45 24.81
N GLY A 708 -13.28 -59.95 24.20
CA GLY A 708 -13.71 -59.58 22.85
C GLY A 708 -12.99 -60.37 21.73
N ALA A 709 -13.13 -59.90 20.48
CA ALA A 709 -12.55 -60.55 19.32
C ALA A 709 -11.01 -60.39 19.27
N MET A 710 -10.33 -61.42 18.74
CA MET A 710 -8.87 -61.45 18.60
C MET A 710 -8.50 -61.34 17.11
N ASP A 711 -8.02 -60.17 16.69
CA ASP A 711 -7.47 -59.95 15.35
C ASP A 711 -5.94 -60.11 15.30
N THR A 712 -5.36 -60.10 14.10
CA THR A 712 -3.92 -60.29 13.87
C THR A 712 -3.05 -59.25 14.60
N GLN A 713 -3.47 -57.98 14.66
CA GLN A 713 -2.70 -56.91 15.30
C GLN A 713 -2.69 -57.09 16.83
N ARG A 714 -3.85 -57.44 17.39
CA ARG A 714 -4.03 -57.72 18.82
C ARG A 714 -3.30 -59.00 19.24
N SER A 715 -3.26 -60.03 18.39
CA SER A 715 -2.51 -61.27 18.64
C SER A 715 -1.00 -61.05 18.71
N GLY A 716 -0.43 -60.17 17.87
CA GLY A 716 0.99 -59.84 17.93
C GLY A 716 1.38 -59.23 19.27
N ARG A 717 0.65 -58.17 19.68
CA ARG A 717 0.86 -57.52 20.98
C ARG A 717 0.62 -58.46 22.15
N PHE A 718 -0.41 -59.32 22.06
CA PHE A 718 -0.71 -60.33 23.06
C PHE A 718 0.49 -61.26 23.32
N ILE A 719 1.11 -61.78 22.26
CA ILE A 719 2.27 -62.66 22.38
C ILE A 719 3.46 -61.91 22.96
N GLU A 720 3.75 -60.70 22.46
CA GLU A 720 4.87 -59.89 22.95
C GLU A 720 4.75 -59.56 24.44
N SER A 721 3.58 -59.06 24.88
CA SER A 721 3.33 -58.77 26.29
C SER A 721 3.41 -60.01 27.16
N LEU A 722 2.87 -61.15 26.71
CA LEU A 722 2.95 -62.42 27.43
C LEU A 722 4.41 -62.86 27.65
N LEU A 723 5.22 -62.87 26.59
CA LEU A 723 6.62 -63.33 26.66
C LEU A 723 7.50 -62.41 27.49
N GLN A 724 7.29 -61.10 27.37
CA GLN A 724 7.97 -60.10 28.19
C GLN A 724 7.67 -60.33 29.68
N GLU A 725 6.39 -60.46 30.03
CA GLU A 725 5.96 -60.63 31.42
C GLU A 725 6.38 -61.97 32.04
N ILE A 726 6.42 -63.05 31.24
CA ILE A 726 7.01 -64.34 31.67
C ILE A 726 8.46 -64.16 32.10
N THR A 727 9.23 -63.40 31.32
CA THR A 727 10.66 -63.19 31.56
C THR A 727 10.89 -62.27 32.76
N GLU A 728 10.23 -61.12 32.78
CA GLU A 728 10.38 -60.11 33.84
C GLU A 728 9.96 -60.65 35.20
N ARG A 729 8.86 -61.41 35.26
CA ARG A 729 8.31 -61.94 36.52
C ARG A 729 8.72 -63.37 36.84
N ARG A 730 9.54 -64.01 35.98
CA ARG A 730 9.96 -65.41 36.10
C ARG A 730 8.78 -66.36 36.30
N ALA A 731 7.74 -66.17 35.50
CA ALA A 731 6.53 -66.98 35.58
C ALA A 731 6.82 -68.42 35.16
N SER A 732 6.37 -69.38 35.97
CA SER A 732 6.45 -70.81 35.67
C SER A 732 5.15 -71.33 35.05
N VAL A 733 4.03 -70.66 35.32
CA VAL A 733 2.72 -70.98 34.75
C VAL A 733 2.00 -69.70 34.32
N VAL A 734 1.38 -69.71 33.13
CA VAL A 734 0.51 -68.64 32.65
C VAL A 734 -0.88 -69.19 32.34
N LEU A 735 -1.88 -68.61 32.98
CA LEU A 735 -3.29 -68.89 32.76
C LEU A 735 -3.84 -67.93 31.71
N ILE A 736 -4.26 -68.45 30.56
CA ILE A 736 -4.96 -67.65 29.56
C ILE A 736 -6.46 -67.87 29.76
N ASP A 737 -7.17 -66.83 30.16
CA ASP A 737 -8.61 -66.86 30.38
C ASP A 737 -9.34 -66.41 29.10
N VAL A 738 -10.01 -67.35 28.44
CA VAL A 738 -10.76 -67.10 27.19
C VAL A 738 -12.27 -67.01 27.41
N THR A 739 -12.73 -66.91 28.66
CA THR A 739 -14.17 -66.80 28.98
C THR A 739 -14.85 -65.59 28.33
N GLY A 740 -14.11 -64.48 28.13
CA GLY A 740 -14.61 -63.24 27.55
C GLY A 740 -14.62 -63.20 26.01
N MET A 741 -14.26 -64.28 25.33
CA MET A 741 -14.24 -64.36 23.87
C MET A 741 -15.62 -64.78 23.33
N ALA A 742 -16.23 -63.93 22.50
CA ALA A 742 -17.55 -64.18 21.90
C ALA A 742 -17.55 -65.40 20.95
N ALA A 743 -16.41 -65.69 20.31
CA ALA A 743 -16.13 -66.92 19.56
C ALA A 743 -14.62 -67.07 19.41
N VAL A 744 -14.12 -68.32 19.42
CA VAL A 744 -12.73 -68.63 19.07
C VAL A 744 -12.75 -69.13 17.63
N ASP A 745 -12.29 -68.32 16.67
CA ASP A 745 -12.14 -68.75 15.28
C ASP A 745 -10.78 -69.44 15.03
N ALA A 746 -10.58 -69.98 13.82
CA ALA A 746 -9.34 -70.69 13.47
C ALA A 746 -8.09 -69.79 13.57
N ALA A 747 -8.23 -68.49 13.30
CA ALA A 747 -7.11 -67.54 13.36
C ALA A 747 -6.70 -67.26 14.81
N ALA A 748 -7.66 -66.95 15.68
CA ALA A 748 -7.44 -66.73 17.11
C ALA A 748 -6.82 -67.97 17.77
N ALA A 749 -7.29 -69.16 17.40
CA ALA A 749 -6.77 -70.40 17.94
C ALA A 749 -5.33 -70.72 17.51
N SER A 750 -4.98 -70.44 16.25
CA SER A 750 -3.59 -70.52 15.77
C SER A 750 -2.66 -69.59 16.55
N HIS A 751 -3.09 -68.36 16.80
CA HIS A 751 -2.31 -67.38 17.58
C HIS A 751 -2.14 -67.81 19.05
N LEU A 752 -3.17 -68.37 19.69
CA LEU A 752 -3.07 -68.91 21.05
C LEU A 752 -2.06 -70.08 21.14
N LEU A 753 -2.03 -70.95 20.14
CA LEU A 753 -1.06 -72.04 20.07
C LEU A 753 0.36 -71.56 19.79
N ALA A 754 0.52 -70.49 19.01
CA ALA A 754 1.82 -69.84 18.81
C ALA A 754 2.31 -69.23 20.13
N ALA A 755 1.44 -68.52 20.87
CA ALA A 755 1.74 -67.96 22.18
C ALA A 755 2.16 -69.05 23.18
N ALA A 756 1.42 -70.16 23.24
CA ALA A 756 1.71 -71.27 24.14
C ALA A 756 3.05 -71.96 23.83
N ARG A 757 3.37 -72.14 22.54
CA ARG A 757 4.67 -72.69 22.12
C ARG A 757 5.82 -71.76 22.48
N ALA A 758 5.67 -70.46 22.23
CA ALA A 758 6.69 -69.47 22.58
C ALA A 758 6.90 -69.36 24.11
N ALA A 759 5.83 -69.35 24.90
CA ALA A 759 5.91 -69.35 26.36
C ALA A 759 6.61 -70.61 26.91
N ARG A 760 6.35 -71.78 26.31
CA ARG A 760 7.03 -73.03 26.66
C ARG A 760 8.53 -72.99 26.38
N LEU A 761 8.96 -72.34 25.30
CA LEU A 761 10.39 -72.13 25.01
C LEU A 761 11.08 -71.28 26.10
N LEU A 762 10.33 -70.39 26.76
CA LEU A 762 10.79 -69.61 27.92
C LEU A 762 10.67 -70.35 29.25
N GLY A 763 10.23 -71.61 29.24
CA GLY A 763 10.10 -72.45 30.45
C GLY A 763 8.79 -72.25 31.23
N ALA A 764 7.80 -71.55 30.67
CA ALA A 764 6.49 -71.38 31.29
C ALA A 764 5.45 -72.34 30.71
N GLU A 765 4.66 -72.98 31.58
CA GLU A 765 3.53 -73.82 31.19
C GLU A 765 2.29 -72.96 30.96
N VAL A 766 1.68 -73.07 29.78
CA VAL A 766 0.45 -72.33 29.46
C VAL A 766 -0.77 -73.20 29.72
N VAL A 767 -1.68 -72.66 30.53
CA VAL A 767 -2.95 -73.28 30.91
C VAL A 767 -4.08 -72.45 30.31
N LEU A 768 -4.85 -73.04 29.41
CA LEU A 768 -6.01 -72.38 28.80
C LEU A 768 -7.27 -72.68 29.63
N ALA A 769 -7.94 -71.63 30.10
CA ALA A 769 -9.11 -71.73 30.96
C ALA A 769 -10.35 -71.11 30.31
N GLY A 770 -11.51 -71.74 30.49
CA GLY A 770 -12.80 -71.15 30.07
C GLY A 770 -13.23 -71.45 28.64
N ILE A 771 -12.72 -72.52 28.03
CA ILE A 771 -13.11 -72.93 26.67
C ILE A 771 -14.59 -73.33 26.67
N THR A 772 -15.39 -72.65 25.85
CA THR A 772 -16.82 -73.00 25.69
C THR A 772 -17.00 -74.28 24.87
N PRO A 773 -18.11 -75.04 25.04
CA PRO A 773 -18.37 -76.24 24.23
C PRO A 773 -18.38 -75.98 22.72
N ALA A 774 -18.82 -74.79 22.29
CA ALA A 774 -18.81 -74.37 20.89
C ALA A 774 -17.38 -74.17 20.36
N ALA A 775 -16.52 -73.49 21.14
CA ALA A 775 -15.11 -73.33 20.79
C ALA A 775 -14.37 -74.67 20.75
N ALA A 776 -14.62 -75.56 21.71
CA ALA A 776 -13.99 -76.89 21.75
C ALA A 776 -14.31 -77.73 20.50
N ARG A 777 -15.56 -77.69 20.00
CA ARG A 777 -15.94 -78.39 18.75
C ARG A 777 -15.20 -77.83 17.55
N LEU A 778 -15.14 -76.50 17.40
CA LEU A 778 -14.47 -75.86 16.28
C LEU A 778 -12.97 -76.20 16.25
N LEU A 779 -12.29 -76.17 17.40
CA LEU A 779 -10.87 -76.52 17.51
C LEU A 779 -10.57 -77.95 17.02
N VAL A 780 -11.48 -78.88 17.30
CA VAL A 780 -11.37 -80.29 16.86
C VAL A 780 -11.71 -80.44 15.38
N GLU A 781 -12.77 -79.78 14.89
CA GLU A 781 -13.18 -79.80 13.47
C GLU A 781 -12.10 -79.25 12.54
N GLN A 782 -11.35 -78.23 12.99
CA GLN A 782 -10.24 -77.63 12.24
C GLN A 782 -8.95 -78.47 12.29
N GLY A 783 -8.95 -79.65 12.92
CA GLY A 783 -7.82 -80.58 12.94
C GLY A 783 -6.61 -80.06 13.74
N MET A 784 -6.82 -79.18 14.72
CA MET A 784 -5.72 -78.59 15.48
C MET A 784 -5.21 -79.52 16.58
N ASP A 785 -3.90 -79.75 16.59
CA ASP A 785 -3.23 -80.56 17.62
C ASP A 785 -3.00 -79.76 18.91
N LEU A 786 -3.73 -80.12 19.96
CA LEU A 786 -3.63 -79.54 21.30
C LEU A 786 -2.69 -80.32 22.23
N GLY A 787 -1.94 -81.32 21.73
CA GLY A 787 -1.16 -82.30 22.51
C GLY A 787 -0.09 -81.73 23.46
N GLY A 788 0.12 -80.41 23.47
CA GLY A 788 1.01 -79.70 24.39
C GLY A 788 0.34 -78.64 25.27
N LEU A 789 -0.98 -78.50 25.25
CA LEU A 789 -1.68 -77.44 26.00
C LEU A 789 -2.49 -78.05 27.15
N VAL A 790 -2.29 -77.54 28.38
CA VAL A 790 -3.14 -77.90 29.51
C VAL A 790 -4.42 -77.07 29.42
N THR A 791 -5.59 -77.71 29.53
CA THR A 791 -6.88 -77.03 29.44
C THR A 791 -7.75 -77.31 30.66
N HIS A 792 -8.48 -76.30 31.11
CA HIS A 792 -9.45 -76.41 32.20
C HIS A 792 -10.75 -75.67 31.84
N SER A 793 -11.88 -76.19 32.32
CA SER A 793 -13.20 -75.63 32.03
C SER A 793 -13.45 -74.27 32.72
N THR A 794 -12.74 -73.98 33.81
CA THR A 794 -12.86 -72.72 34.55
C THR A 794 -11.48 -72.18 34.95
N LEU A 795 -11.39 -70.86 35.15
CA LEU A 795 -10.18 -70.21 35.65
C LEU A 795 -9.78 -70.73 37.04
N GLU A 796 -10.75 -71.04 37.90
CA GLU A 796 -10.51 -71.60 39.23
C GLU A 796 -9.75 -72.94 39.15
N LEU A 797 -10.20 -73.87 38.28
CA LEU A 797 -9.55 -75.15 38.11
C LEU A 797 -8.14 -75.00 37.50
N GLY A 798 -8.00 -74.09 36.54
CA GLY A 798 -6.69 -73.74 35.98
C GLY A 798 -5.75 -73.19 37.05
N PHE A 799 -6.25 -72.35 37.96
CA PHE A 799 -5.45 -71.81 39.05
C PHE A 799 -5.03 -72.87 40.07
N VAL A 800 -5.93 -73.80 40.43
CA VAL A 800 -5.59 -74.95 41.29
C VAL A 800 -4.47 -75.79 40.65
N HIS A 801 -4.56 -76.03 39.34
CA HIS A 801 -3.50 -76.70 38.59
C HIS A 801 -2.19 -75.91 38.66
N ALA A 802 -2.21 -74.62 38.36
CA ALA A 802 -1.04 -73.75 38.38
C ALA A 802 -0.33 -73.75 39.76
N LEU A 803 -1.10 -73.67 40.85
CA LEU A 803 -0.57 -73.75 42.22
C LEU A 803 0.11 -75.09 42.50
N SER A 804 -0.46 -76.21 42.03
CA SER A 804 0.15 -77.53 42.23
C SER A 804 1.52 -77.64 41.55
N ARG A 805 1.73 -76.92 40.45
CA ARG A 805 2.98 -76.89 39.68
C ARG A 805 4.03 -75.98 40.29
N THR A 806 3.61 -74.94 41.00
CA THR A 806 4.51 -74.00 41.70
C THR A 806 4.70 -74.31 43.18
N GLY A 807 4.17 -75.44 43.67
CA GLY A 807 4.35 -75.93 45.05
C GLY A 807 3.35 -75.40 46.08
N GLY A 808 2.29 -74.71 45.63
CA GLY A 808 1.17 -74.25 46.46
C GLY A 808 0.07 -75.31 46.64
N LYS A 809 -0.74 -75.17 47.69
CA LYS A 809 -1.95 -75.98 47.92
C LYS A 809 -3.12 -75.07 48.29
N VAL A 810 -4.30 -75.35 47.73
CA VAL A 810 -5.54 -74.69 48.13
C VAL A 810 -6.11 -75.39 49.36
N ILE A 811 -6.28 -74.66 50.46
CA ILE A 811 -6.90 -75.16 51.68
C ILE A 811 -8.34 -74.67 51.71
N TYR A 812 -9.29 -75.56 51.46
CA TYR A 812 -10.70 -75.26 51.64
C TYR A 812 -11.06 -75.31 53.12
N SER A 813 -11.08 -74.16 53.78
CA SER A 813 -11.64 -74.03 55.13
C SER A 813 -13.16 -74.18 55.06
N ARG A 814 -13.70 -75.32 55.50
CA ARG A 814 -15.14 -75.44 55.78
C ARG A 814 -15.45 -74.57 57.00
N ASN A 815 -16.15 -73.47 56.78
CA ASN A 815 -16.74 -72.70 57.88
C ASN A 815 -17.88 -73.56 58.47
N SER A 816 -17.57 -74.44 59.41
CA SER A 816 -18.57 -75.19 60.18
C SER A 816 -19.23 -74.22 61.16
N GLY A 817 -20.22 -73.49 60.69
CA GLY A 817 -21.18 -72.82 61.55
C GLY A 817 -21.91 -73.85 62.40
N ARG A 818 -21.54 -73.94 63.68
CA ARG A 818 -22.46 -74.33 64.76
C ARG A 818 -22.15 -73.43 65.96
N PRO A 819 -23.17 -72.76 66.54
CA PRO A 819 -22.94 -71.81 67.62
C PRO A 819 -22.60 -72.54 68.91
N PRO A 820 -21.71 -72.00 69.77
CA PRO A 820 -21.61 -72.44 71.15
C PRO A 820 -22.61 -71.69 72.03
N ALA A 821 -23.31 -72.48 72.87
CA ALA A 821 -24.04 -72.06 74.06
C ALA A 821 -23.08 -71.82 75.23
#